data_AF-A0A3L7MYS7-F1
#
_entry.id   AF-A0A3L7MYS7-F1
#
_cell.length_a   1.000
_cell.length_b   1.000
_cell.length_c   1.000
_cell.angle_alpha   90.00
_cell.angle_beta   90.00
_cell.angle_gamma   90.00
#
_symmetry.space_group_name_H-M   'P 1'
#
loop_
_entity.id
_entity.type
_entity.pdbx_description
1 polymer ?
#
loop_
_entity_poly.entity_id
_entity_poly.type
_entity_poly.pdbx_seq_one_letter_code
_entity_poly.pdbx_strand_id
1 'polypeptide(L)'
;KDLHITLDPKDGSLKATWTPEEGEKAPEVKAEDAKTEEMKSAESGAKPETAKDGDAKPEDAKPEDAKPEAPKPGAATAKRASVSTDGRASGIFDGKQFGLEGDIRFAIAGSGETATMTAECADGTRINFTLTRVAPDPIKEPSKDSIKDPSKDPSKDDAAKPDGGAKIDEPAKTDDAAKAEDAAPADGERPRRGRRGGGPNGAKKPDERENLWKDELPMPFGEYGRLPSQPALTGTVLIKDATIWTLGAQGTMKDGDMLVRDGKIVEIAADIAAPDGAIVIDGKGKHITPGLIDCHSHTGISGGVNEGSQANTAEVWIGDCIDPTDIDWYRQLAGGLVAVNQLHGSANPIGGRNSVVKIRWGEDAEAFRFQGAPAGIKFALGENVTRATSRYPTSRMGVATFFDDAFTAAREYRAAQTAYAALDDATRARTVAPRKDLELETVAEIIEGTRLVHCHSYRQDEILMLLRTAEKFGFRIATLQHVLEGYKVASEIAKHGAGASSFSDWWAYKVEVMDAIPWNGAMLQRAGVVVSFNSDSDELARRMNMEAAKSMRYGGLSPEEALKLVTLNPAKQLRIDTRTGSLETGKDADFVIWNGEPLSAFSRCEETWIDGVRRYSRTEESEMNAKVLKSRGELLAKASAPDARGGAAGDGPGGGPGGGGGAGRMRGGRGRPPSLLERMIDEREDAIWLRIARGLDPIATQPGDCGCSVINDAVPTADANK
;
A
#
# COMPACT_ATOMS: atom_id res chain seq x y z
N LYS A 1 24.60 -34.48 -15.23
CA LYS A 1 23.30 -34.41 -14.49
C LYS A 1 23.34 -33.46 -13.30
N ASP A 2 24.46 -32.79 -13.00
CA ASP A 2 24.54 -31.91 -11.83
C ASP A 2 24.84 -30.47 -12.26
N LEU A 3 23.86 -29.59 -12.03
CA LEU A 3 23.97 -28.15 -12.20
C LEU A 3 23.90 -27.52 -10.81
N HIS A 4 25.02 -27.00 -10.32
CA HIS A 4 25.12 -26.39 -8.99
C HIS A 4 24.94 -24.88 -9.11
N ILE A 5 23.86 -24.34 -8.54
CA ILE A 5 23.62 -22.88 -8.51
C ILE A 5 24.03 -22.35 -7.14
N THR A 6 24.96 -21.40 -7.13
CA THR A 6 25.49 -20.72 -5.95
C THR A 6 25.13 -19.24 -5.99
N LEU A 7 24.65 -18.71 -4.87
CA LEU A 7 24.52 -17.27 -4.66
C LEU A 7 25.88 -16.70 -4.27
N ASP A 8 26.39 -15.73 -5.02
CA ASP A 8 27.60 -15.01 -4.65
C ASP A 8 27.25 -13.99 -3.54
N PRO A 9 27.79 -14.15 -2.32
CA PRO A 9 27.44 -13.31 -1.19
C PRO A 9 27.98 -11.88 -1.29
N LYS A 10 28.86 -11.57 -2.27
CA LYS A 10 29.43 -10.23 -2.45
C LYS A 10 28.58 -9.33 -3.34
N ASP A 11 27.93 -9.89 -4.35
CA ASP A 11 27.18 -9.12 -5.35
C ASP A 11 25.73 -9.61 -5.57
N GLY A 12 25.32 -10.68 -4.89
CA GLY A 12 23.97 -11.23 -4.96
C GLY A 12 23.65 -11.97 -6.27
N SER A 13 24.66 -12.23 -7.13
CA SER A 13 24.47 -12.93 -8.39
C SER A 13 24.30 -14.44 -8.20
N LEU A 14 23.47 -15.07 -9.04
CA LEU A 14 23.36 -16.54 -9.10
C LEU A 14 24.30 -17.08 -10.19
N LYS A 15 25.24 -17.94 -9.78
CA LYS A 15 26.23 -18.59 -10.64
C LYS A 15 25.94 -20.08 -10.70
N ALA A 16 25.90 -20.68 -11.89
CA ALA A 16 25.69 -22.10 -12.07
C ALA A 16 26.98 -22.78 -12.57
N THR A 17 27.39 -23.88 -11.96
CA THR A 17 28.50 -24.73 -12.44
C THR A 17 27.98 -26.10 -12.85
N TRP A 18 28.55 -26.70 -13.91
CA TRP A 18 28.19 -28.05 -14.33
C TRP A 18 29.40 -28.86 -14.78
N THR A 19 29.27 -30.17 -14.64
CA THR A 19 30.24 -31.16 -15.14
C THR A 19 29.54 -32.10 -16.12
N PRO A 20 29.99 -32.20 -17.39
CA PRO A 20 29.50 -33.21 -18.33
C PRO A 20 29.94 -34.61 -17.90
N GLU A 21 29.11 -35.62 -18.15
CA GLU A 21 29.47 -37.03 -17.93
C GLU A 21 30.31 -37.52 -19.13
N GLU A 22 31.48 -38.12 -18.88
CA GLU A 22 32.22 -38.83 -19.91
C GLU A 22 31.50 -40.15 -20.25
N GLY A 23 30.82 -40.16 -21.40
CA GLY A 23 30.53 -41.38 -22.14
C GLY A 23 29.25 -42.13 -21.78
N GLU A 24 28.11 -41.70 -22.34
CA GLU A 24 27.06 -42.61 -22.78
C GLU A 24 26.69 -42.27 -24.23
N LYS A 25 26.75 -43.27 -25.12
CA LYS A 25 26.42 -43.13 -26.54
C LYS A 25 24.93 -42.81 -26.71
N ALA A 26 24.62 -41.81 -27.53
CA ALA A 26 23.26 -41.50 -27.95
C ALA A 26 22.58 -42.73 -28.60
N PRO A 27 21.31 -43.04 -28.29
CA PRO A 27 20.57 -44.08 -28.99
C PRO A 27 20.26 -43.63 -30.43
N GLU A 28 20.49 -44.52 -31.40
CA GLU A 28 20.08 -44.34 -32.80
C GLU A 28 18.55 -44.24 -32.88
N VAL A 29 18.03 -43.07 -33.28
CA VAL A 29 16.62 -42.92 -33.65
C VAL A 29 16.44 -43.48 -35.07
N LYS A 30 15.68 -44.57 -35.20
CA LYS A 30 15.24 -45.08 -36.50
C LYS A 30 14.17 -44.14 -37.07
N ALA A 31 14.35 -43.73 -38.31
CA ALA A 31 13.41 -42.95 -39.08
C ALA A 31 12.21 -43.82 -39.48
N GLU A 32 11.14 -43.77 -38.70
CA GLU A 32 9.79 -44.17 -39.09
C GLU A 32 8.84 -43.63 -38.00
N ASP A 33 8.22 -42.48 -38.28
CA ASP A 33 6.94 -41.98 -37.73
C ASP A 33 6.86 -40.45 -37.83
N ALA A 34 6.90 -39.95 -39.07
CA ALA A 34 6.57 -38.56 -39.40
C ALA A 34 5.66 -38.54 -40.63
N LYS A 35 4.50 -39.19 -40.54
CA LYS A 35 3.39 -39.01 -41.48
C LYS A 35 2.07 -39.27 -40.75
N THR A 36 1.51 -38.22 -40.14
CA THR A 36 0.09 -37.85 -40.18
C THR A 36 -0.18 -36.82 -39.10
N GLU A 37 -0.33 -35.55 -39.48
CA GLU A 37 -1.39 -34.62 -39.05
C GLU A 37 -1.07 -33.19 -39.54
N GLU A 38 -1.00 -33.02 -40.85
CA GLU A 38 -1.23 -31.71 -41.49
C GLU A 38 -2.28 -31.91 -42.58
N MET A 39 -3.55 -31.88 -42.19
CA MET A 39 -4.66 -31.64 -43.11
C MET A 39 -5.93 -31.34 -42.32
N LYS A 40 -6.23 -30.04 -42.12
CA LYS A 40 -7.58 -29.46 -42.28
C LYS A 40 -7.53 -27.94 -42.15
N SER A 41 -8.27 -27.29 -43.07
CA SER A 41 -8.42 -25.86 -43.33
C SER A 41 -7.24 -25.25 -44.14
N ALA A 42 -7.41 -24.65 -45.31
CA ALA A 42 -8.60 -24.10 -45.94
C ALA A 42 -8.51 -24.15 -47.47
N GLU A 43 -9.65 -24.44 -48.12
CA GLU A 43 -9.92 -24.08 -49.51
C GLU A 43 -10.19 -22.58 -49.64
N SER A 44 -9.63 -21.93 -50.66
CA SER A 44 -10.39 -21.22 -51.70
C SER A 44 -9.48 -20.33 -52.55
N GLY A 45 -9.78 -20.28 -53.87
CA GLY A 45 -9.56 -19.07 -54.67
C GLY A 45 -8.40 -19.06 -55.68
N ALA A 46 -8.67 -19.64 -56.85
CA ALA A 46 -8.17 -19.32 -58.20
C ALA A 46 -7.13 -18.19 -58.43
N LYS A 47 -6.06 -18.57 -59.15
CA LYS A 47 -5.21 -17.74 -60.07
C LYS A 47 -6.00 -17.37 -61.36
N PRO A 48 -5.58 -16.44 -62.27
CA PRO A 48 -4.18 -16.22 -62.71
C PRO A 48 -3.71 -14.81 -63.18
N GLU A 49 -2.37 -14.70 -63.29
CA GLU A 49 -1.52 -14.05 -64.32
C GLU A 49 -1.57 -12.54 -64.64
N THR A 50 -0.43 -11.83 -64.53
CA THR A 50 0.59 -11.64 -65.60
C THR A 50 1.74 -10.70 -65.17
N ALA A 51 2.99 -11.05 -65.57
CA ALA A 51 4.15 -10.23 -65.99
C ALA A 51 4.64 -9.02 -65.14
N LYS A 52 5.93 -8.72 -64.91
CA LYS A 52 7.22 -9.10 -65.51
C LYS A 52 8.39 -8.48 -64.70
N ASP A 53 9.53 -9.18 -64.72
CA ASP A 53 10.95 -8.77 -64.80
C ASP A 53 11.67 -7.88 -63.76
N GLY A 54 12.87 -8.37 -63.40
CA GLY A 54 14.06 -7.64 -62.92
C GLY A 54 14.31 -7.75 -61.42
N ASP A 55 15.49 -8.10 -60.89
CA ASP A 55 16.76 -8.57 -61.44
C ASP A 55 17.64 -9.03 -60.23
N ALA A 56 18.73 -9.74 -60.53
CA ALA A 56 19.87 -10.08 -59.66
C ALA A 56 19.81 -11.31 -58.70
N LYS A 57 20.49 -12.39 -59.10
CA LYS A 57 21.22 -13.34 -58.23
C LYS A 57 22.64 -12.79 -57.93
N PRO A 58 23.26 -13.10 -56.77
CA PRO A 58 24.14 -14.28 -56.59
C PRO A 58 24.02 -14.84 -55.14
N GLU A 59 24.61 -15.94 -54.67
CA GLU A 59 25.35 -17.11 -55.13
C GLU A 59 25.22 -18.11 -53.97
N ASP A 60 25.19 -19.40 -54.28
CA ASP A 60 25.04 -20.49 -53.31
C ASP A 60 26.30 -20.68 -52.45
N ALA A 61 26.17 -20.49 -51.14
CA ALA A 61 27.10 -21.03 -50.14
C ALA A 61 26.38 -22.12 -49.33
N LYS A 62 26.86 -23.35 -49.47
CA LYS A 62 26.38 -24.52 -48.71
C LYS A 62 26.56 -24.30 -47.20
N PRO A 63 25.61 -24.72 -46.35
CA PRO A 63 25.83 -24.74 -44.91
C PRO A 63 26.84 -25.85 -44.59
N GLU A 64 27.94 -25.48 -43.92
CA GLU A 64 28.81 -26.44 -43.25
C GLU A 64 28.02 -27.11 -42.13
N ASP A 65 28.01 -28.44 -42.13
CA ASP A 65 27.54 -29.27 -41.02
C ASP A 65 28.44 -29.04 -39.79
N ALA A 66 28.11 -28.01 -39.01
CA ALA A 66 28.66 -27.85 -37.68
C ALA A 66 28.09 -28.95 -36.78
N LYS A 67 28.87 -30.02 -36.58
CA LYS A 67 28.62 -30.98 -35.49
C LYS A 67 28.44 -30.19 -34.19
N PRO A 68 27.40 -30.45 -33.37
CA PRO A 68 27.26 -29.82 -32.07
C PRO A 68 28.49 -30.16 -31.23
N GLU A 69 29.24 -29.13 -30.84
CA GLU A 69 30.40 -29.25 -29.97
C GLU A 69 29.91 -29.76 -28.60
N ALA A 70 30.56 -30.77 -28.04
CA ALA A 70 30.18 -31.29 -26.72
C ALA A 70 30.26 -30.17 -25.66
N PRO A 71 29.30 -30.07 -24.72
CA PRO A 71 29.30 -29.01 -23.72
C PRO A 71 30.58 -29.10 -22.88
N LYS A 72 31.40 -28.05 -22.88
CA LYS A 72 32.61 -27.94 -22.04
C LYS A 72 32.18 -27.56 -20.61
N PRO A 73 32.78 -28.11 -19.54
CA PRO A 73 32.47 -27.68 -18.17
C PRO A 73 32.72 -26.18 -18.01
N GLY A 74 31.78 -25.48 -17.37
CA GLY A 74 31.81 -24.01 -17.29
C GLY A 74 31.00 -23.44 -16.13
N ALA A 75 31.12 -22.12 -15.96
CA ALA A 75 30.33 -21.32 -15.02
C ALA A 75 29.43 -20.37 -15.81
N ALA A 76 28.14 -20.36 -15.51
CA ALA A 76 27.12 -19.54 -16.14
C ALA A 76 26.52 -18.55 -15.13
N THR A 77 26.17 -17.34 -15.57
CA THR A 77 25.54 -16.33 -14.70
C THR A 77 24.12 -16.05 -15.19
N ALA A 78 23.17 -15.97 -14.27
CA ALA A 78 21.78 -15.72 -14.62
C ALA A 78 21.61 -14.35 -15.29
N LYS A 79 20.88 -14.29 -16.40
CA LYS A 79 20.44 -13.04 -17.04
C LYS A 79 19.45 -12.28 -16.16
N ARG A 80 18.66 -13.00 -15.36
CA ARG A 80 17.72 -12.44 -14.39
C ARG A 80 17.60 -13.38 -13.21
N ALA A 81 17.61 -12.84 -12.00
CA ALA A 81 17.43 -13.61 -10.78
C ALA A 81 16.65 -12.80 -9.75
N SER A 82 15.84 -13.48 -8.95
CA SER A 82 15.17 -12.96 -7.77
C SER A 82 15.28 -14.00 -6.67
N VAL A 83 15.71 -13.60 -5.48
CA VAL A 83 15.74 -14.45 -4.29
C VAL A 83 14.93 -13.75 -3.21
N SER A 84 13.91 -14.41 -2.68
CA SER A 84 13.11 -13.91 -1.56
C SER A 84 13.70 -14.30 -0.22
N THR A 85 13.31 -13.59 0.81
CA THR A 85 13.80 -13.74 2.20
C THR A 85 13.45 -15.09 2.84
N ASP A 86 12.47 -15.81 2.30
CA ASP A 86 12.06 -17.16 2.71
C ASP A 86 12.79 -18.28 1.94
N GLY A 87 13.81 -17.95 1.13
CA GLY A 87 14.64 -18.92 0.42
C GLY A 87 14.08 -19.40 -0.92
N ARG A 88 13.00 -18.79 -1.43
CA ARG A 88 12.56 -19.02 -2.83
C ARG A 88 13.47 -18.24 -3.77
N ALA A 89 13.83 -18.84 -4.89
CA ALA A 89 14.64 -18.19 -5.90
C ALA A 89 14.11 -18.51 -7.30
N SER A 90 14.03 -17.52 -8.17
CA SER A 90 13.69 -17.74 -9.58
C SER A 90 14.61 -16.96 -10.48
N GLY A 91 14.82 -17.45 -11.70
CA GLY A 91 15.70 -16.77 -12.62
C GLY A 91 15.73 -17.38 -14.01
N ILE A 92 16.53 -16.75 -14.86
CA ILE A 92 16.69 -17.07 -16.28
C ILE A 92 18.17 -17.16 -16.60
N PHE A 93 18.63 -18.28 -17.13
CA PHE A 93 19.94 -18.38 -17.79
C PHE A 93 19.80 -18.38 -19.31
N ASP A 94 20.83 -17.89 -19.99
CA ASP A 94 20.96 -18.13 -21.43
C ASP A 94 21.31 -19.59 -21.68
N GLY A 95 20.48 -20.32 -22.41
CA GLY A 95 20.76 -21.72 -22.76
C GLY A 95 22.06 -21.87 -23.55
N LYS A 96 22.48 -20.84 -24.30
CA LYS A 96 23.77 -20.87 -25.03
C LYS A 96 24.97 -21.03 -24.10
N GLN A 97 24.87 -20.58 -22.84
CA GLN A 97 25.92 -20.79 -21.84
C GLN A 97 26.09 -22.27 -21.49
N PHE A 98 25.12 -23.12 -21.81
CA PHE A 98 25.12 -24.56 -21.57
C PHE A 98 25.15 -25.39 -22.86
N GLY A 99 25.30 -24.75 -24.04
CA GLY A 99 25.23 -25.42 -25.34
C GLY A 99 23.81 -25.77 -25.78
N LEU A 100 22.79 -25.07 -25.29
CA LEU A 100 21.37 -25.28 -25.57
C LEU A 100 20.77 -24.09 -26.35
N GLU A 101 19.73 -24.31 -27.14
CA GLU A 101 18.93 -23.23 -27.73
C GLU A 101 17.78 -22.81 -26.79
N GLY A 102 17.60 -21.49 -26.61
CA GLY A 102 16.54 -20.91 -25.76
C GLY A 102 17.01 -20.46 -24.37
N ASP A 103 16.11 -19.87 -23.59
CA ASP A 103 16.39 -19.44 -22.21
C ASP A 103 15.94 -20.53 -21.20
N ILE A 104 16.75 -20.79 -20.18
CA ILE A 104 16.45 -21.75 -19.11
C ILE A 104 15.84 -21.00 -17.94
N ARG A 105 14.58 -21.29 -17.61
CA ARG A 105 13.86 -20.67 -16.48
C ARG A 105 13.81 -21.62 -15.29
N PHE A 106 14.04 -21.10 -14.09
CA PHE A 106 13.89 -21.87 -12.84
C PHE A 106 13.09 -21.09 -11.79
N ALA A 107 12.44 -21.83 -10.91
CA ALA A 107 11.79 -21.33 -9.70
C ALA A 107 11.92 -22.38 -8.58
N ILE A 108 12.45 -21.97 -7.44
CA ILE A 108 12.68 -22.78 -6.24
C ILE A 108 11.58 -22.45 -5.23
N ALA A 109 10.90 -23.48 -4.73
CA ALA A 109 9.89 -23.35 -3.69
C ALA A 109 10.38 -24.00 -2.38
N GLY A 110 10.78 -23.18 -1.40
CA GLY A 110 10.93 -23.58 0.00
C GLY A 110 12.32 -24.05 0.44
N SER A 111 12.55 -23.95 1.76
CA SER A 111 13.78 -24.29 2.46
C SER A 111 13.86 -25.79 2.77
N GLY A 112 14.40 -26.58 1.84
CA GLY A 112 14.79 -27.98 2.06
C GLY A 112 16.17 -28.23 1.45
N GLU A 113 16.97 -29.11 2.06
CA GLU A 113 18.40 -29.28 1.75
C GLU A 113 18.71 -29.83 0.34
N THR A 114 17.70 -30.30 -0.42
CA THR A 114 17.84 -30.59 -1.86
C THR A 114 16.49 -30.46 -2.58
N ALA A 115 16.47 -29.91 -3.79
CA ALA A 115 15.29 -29.86 -4.64
C ALA A 115 15.61 -30.39 -6.05
N THR A 116 14.90 -31.43 -6.50
CA THR A 116 15.02 -31.99 -7.86
C THR A 116 13.98 -31.38 -8.79
N MET A 117 14.41 -30.97 -9.98
CA MET A 117 13.58 -30.28 -10.98
C MET A 117 13.78 -30.91 -12.36
N THR A 118 12.79 -30.71 -13.25
CA THR A 118 12.83 -31.13 -14.65
C THR A 118 12.53 -29.93 -15.56
N ALA A 119 13.39 -29.67 -16.55
CA ALA A 119 13.14 -28.70 -17.62
C ALA A 119 12.98 -29.43 -18.96
N GLU A 120 12.09 -28.94 -19.83
CA GLU A 120 11.86 -29.48 -21.17
C GLU A 120 12.37 -28.48 -22.23
N CYS A 121 13.28 -28.93 -23.09
CA CYS A 121 13.85 -28.15 -24.19
C CYS A 121 12.86 -28.01 -25.35
N ALA A 122 13.09 -27.03 -26.24
CA ALA A 122 12.25 -26.80 -27.42
C ALA A 122 12.24 -28.00 -28.41
N ASP A 123 13.24 -28.88 -28.32
CA ASP A 123 13.32 -30.14 -29.08
C ASP A 123 12.67 -31.34 -28.36
N GLY A 124 12.02 -31.12 -27.21
CA GLY A 124 11.36 -32.14 -26.38
C GLY A 124 12.28 -32.86 -25.38
N THR A 125 13.57 -32.53 -25.33
CA THR A 125 14.52 -33.16 -24.40
C THR A 125 14.26 -32.72 -22.96
N ARG A 126 14.12 -33.68 -22.03
CA ARG A 126 13.96 -33.39 -20.60
C ARG A 126 15.27 -33.48 -19.83
N ILE A 127 15.63 -32.40 -19.14
CA ILE A 127 16.81 -32.33 -18.28
C ILE A 127 16.36 -32.30 -16.83
N ASN A 128 16.81 -33.28 -16.05
CA ASN A 128 16.63 -33.31 -14.60
C ASN A 128 17.86 -32.73 -13.90
N PHE A 129 17.67 -31.88 -12.90
CA PHE A 129 18.77 -31.37 -12.07
C PHE A 129 18.36 -31.23 -10.60
N THR A 130 19.34 -31.33 -9.70
CA THR A 130 19.16 -31.26 -8.25
C THR A 130 19.93 -30.07 -7.68
N LEU A 131 19.25 -29.22 -6.93
CA LEU A 131 19.81 -28.06 -6.24
C LEU A 131 20.12 -28.40 -4.79
N THR A 132 21.35 -28.21 -4.34
CA THR A 132 21.79 -28.46 -2.95
C THR A 132 22.28 -27.17 -2.30
N ARG A 133 21.82 -26.86 -1.08
CA ARG A 133 22.32 -25.72 -0.31
C ARG A 133 23.70 -26.03 0.27
N VAL A 134 24.73 -25.27 -0.10
CA VAL A 134 26.06 -25.34 0.53
C VAL A 134 26.05 -24.42 1.76
N ALA A 135 26.29 -24.97 2.95
CA ALA A 135 26.46 -24.18 4.16
C ALA A 135 27.75 -23.32 4.06
N PRO A 136 27.76 -22.07 4.52
CA PRO A 136 28.98 -21.28 4.60
C PRO A 136 29.97 -21.94 5.57
N ASP A 137 31.28 -21.84 5.27
CA ASP A 137 32.33 -22.33 6.15
C ASP A 137 32.15 -21.74 7.57
N PRO A 138 32.19 -22.57 8.64
CA PRO A 138 32.05 -22.06 9.99
C PRO A 138 33.24 -21.16 10.33
N ILE A 139 32.93 -19.94 10.76
CA ILE A 139 33.88 -19.02 11.38
C ILE A 139 34.46 -19.73 12.62
N LYS A 140 35.79 -19.86 12.70
CA LYS A 140 36.47 -20.42 13.88
C LYS A 140 36.13 -19.58 15.12
N GLU A 141 35.27 -20.11 15.99
CA GLU A 141 35.04 -19.57 17.33
C GLU A 141 36.30 -19.74 18.20
N PRO A 142 36.65 -18.76 19.06
CA PRO A 142 37.66 -18.95 20.09
C PRO A 142 37.18 -19.94 21.17
N SER A 143 38.10 -20.71 21.74
CA SER A 143 37.81 -21.87 22.60
C SER A 143 37.04 -21.54 23.90
N LYS A 144 36.16 -22.47 24.28
CA LYS A 144 35.22 -22.45 25.41
C LYS A 144 35.84 -22.43 26.84
N ASP A 145 37.12 -22.13 26.99
CA ASP A 145 37.81 -22.18 28.30
C ASP A 145 37.76 -20.88 29.11
N SER A 146 36.93 -19.89 28.74
CA SER A 146 36.97 -18.56 29.37
C SER A 146 35.62 -17.93 29.75
N ILE A 147 34.62 -18.73 30.12
CA ILE A 147 33.42 -18.21 30.81
C ILE A 147 33.10 -19.08 32.03
N LYS A 148 33.36 -18.56 33.23
CA LYS A 148 32.93 -19.13 34.51
C LYS A 148 31.51 -18.65 34.84
N ASP A 149 30.59 -19.60 35.00
CA ASP A 149 29.22 -19.44 35.51
C ASP A 149 29.22 -19.33 37.04
N PRO A 150 28.76 -18.21 37.65
CA PRO A 150 28.63 -18.07 39.09
C PRO A 150 27.15 -18.02 39.51
N SER A 151 26.43 -19.14 39.44
CA SER A 151 25.18 -19.29 40.24
C SER A 151 24.74 -20.73 40.56
N LYS A 152 25.65 -21.72 40.50
CA LYS A 152 25.44 -23.00 41.19
C LYS A 152 26.20 -22.99 42.52
N ASP A 153 25.47 -22.85 43.63
CA ASP A 153 25.86 -23.45 44.90
C ASP A 153 24.72 -24.38 45.37
N PRO A 154 24.98 -25.65 45.72
CA PRO A 154 23.95 -26.65 45.95
C PRO A 154 23.70 -26.89 47.46
N SER A 155 22.44 -27.01 47.87
CA SER A 155 22.10 -27.68 49.13
C SER A 155 20.89 -28.60 48.97
N LYS A 156 21.23 -29.88 48.77
CA LYS A 156 20.65 -31.13 49.30
C LYS A 156 19.12 -31.30 49.40
N ASP A 157 18.66 -32.31 48.65
CA ASP A 157 17.96 -33.53 49.09
C ASP A 157 16.87 -33.41 50.16
N ASP A 158 15.62 -33.68 49.78
CA ASP A 158 14.87 -34.83 50.29
C ASP A 158 13.61 -35.10 49.45
N ALA A 159 13.34 -36.38 49.19
CA ALA A 159 12.25 -36.88 48.38
C ALA A 159 11.01 -37.26 49.23
N ALA A 160 9.81 -36.91 48.77
CA ALA A 160 8.57 -37.68 49.02
C ALA A 160 7.41 -37.23 48.08
N LYS A 161 6.74 -38.19 47.45
CA LYS A 161 5.38 -38.09 46.85
C LYS A 161 4.31 -38.36 47.95
N PRO A 162 3.01 -38.43 47.62
CA PRO A 162 2.07 -37.42 47.07
C PRO A 162 0.83 -37.27 47.99
N ASP A 163 -0.01 -36.23 47.84
CA ASP A 163 -1.46 -36.38 48.08
C ASP A 163 -2.30 -35.12 47.74
N GLY A 164 -3.53 -35.37 47.28
CA GLY A 164 -4.73 -34.71 47.82
C GLY A 164 -5.13 -33.35 47.25
N GLY A 165 -6.26 -33.33 46.52
CA GLY A 165 -6.82 -32.12 45.92
C GLY A 165 -7.42 -31.12 46.90
N ALA A 166 -7.78 -29.93 46.38
CA ALA A 166 -9.01 -29.23 46.74
C ALA A 166 -9.27 -28.08 45.77
N LYS A 167 -10.56 -27.93 45.43
CA LYS A 167 -11.18 -26.85 44.66
C LYS A 167 -11.00 -25.49 45.31
N ILE A 168 -11.08 -24.43 44.52
CA ILE A 168 -11.38 -23.08 45.01
C ILE A 168 -12.59 -22.57 44.22
N ASP A 169 -13.72 -22.48 44.92
CA ASP A 169 -14.94 -21.79 44.51
C ASP A 169 -14.80 -20.27 44.73
N GLU A 170 -15.66 -19.53 44.02
CA GLU A 170 -15.86 -18.08 44.00
C GLU A 170 -15.91 -17.39 45.38
N PRO A 171 -15.92 -16.04 45.38
CA PRO A 171 -17.17 -15.45 45.82
C PRO A 171 -17.72 -14.34 44.90
N ALA A 172 -19.04 -14.35 44.83
CA ALA A 172 -19.93 -13.43 44.17
C ALA A 172 -20.14 -12.12 44.96
N LYS A 173 -20.40 -11.07 44.17
CA LYS A 173 -21.44 -10.02 44.31
C LYS A 173 -21.52 -9.13 45.56
N THR A 174 -21.63 -7.84 45.29
CA THR A 174 -22.81 -6.94 45.49
C THR A 174 -22.27 -5.52 45.58
N ASP A 175 -22.92 -4.42 45.19
CA ASP A 175 -24.04 -4.06 44.30
C ASP A 175 -23.95 -2.51 44.25
N ASP A 176 -24.40 -1.91 43.14
CA ASP A 176 -25.10 -0.62 43.01
C ASP A 176 -24.58 0.68 43.70
N ALA A 177 -24.74 1.90 43.21
CA ALA A 177 -25.14 2.51 41.95
C ALA A 177 -25.05 4.05 42.18
N ALA A 178 -24.99 4.80 41.08
CA ALA A 178 -25.55 6.15 40.86
C ALA A 178 -24.82 7.44 41.33
N LYS A 179 -24.33 8.14 40.30
CA LYS A 179 -24.68 9.50 39.81
C LYS A 179 -24.23 10.79 40.54
N ALA A 180 -23.65 11.67 39.68
CA ALA A 180 -23.74 13.14 39.59
C ALA A 180 -23.12 13.97 40.73
N GLU A 181 -22.56 15.17 40.56
CA GLU A 181 -22.26 16.13 39.47
C GLU A 181 -21.31 17.18 40.12
N ASP A 182 -20.54 17.88 39.29
CA ASP A 182 -19.92 19.21 39.45
C ASP A 182 -19.64 19.83 40.84
N ALA A 183 -18.37 20.21 41.07
CA ALA A 183 -17.91 21.59 41.31
C ALA A 183 -16.56 21.63 42.04
N ALA A 184 -15.60 22.36 41.47
CA ALA A 184 -14.38 22.83 42.15
C ALA A 184 -14.60 24.25 42.76
N PRO A 185 -13.61 24.87 43.41
CA PRO A 185 -13.04 24.53 44.72
C PRO A 185 -13.10 25.74 45.68
N ALA A 186 -12.81 25.56 46.98
CA ALA A 186 -12.53 26.69 47.88
C ALA A 186 -11.50 26.34 48.95
N ASP A 187 -10.51 27.21 49.05
CA ASP A 187 -9.40 27.24 50.00
C ASP A 187 -9.85 27.37 51.47
N GLY A 188 -9.02 26.83 52.38
CA GLY A 188 -9.19 27.04 53.82
C GLY A 188 -8.06 26.43 54.66
N GLU A 189 -6.96 27.17 54.83
CA GLU A 189 -5.87 26.88 55.77
C GLU A 189 -6.29 27.00 57.26
N ARG A 190 -5.74 26.11 58.12
CA ARG A 190 -5.06 26.38 59.43
C ARG A 190 -4.92 25.09 60.27
N PRO A 191 -4.02 24.99 61.28
CA PRO A 191 -2.61 25.34 61.34
C PRO A 191 -1.71 24.23 61.96
N ARG A 192 -0.39 24.43 61.87
CA ARG A 192 0.71 23.51 62.24
C ARG A 192 1.00 23.40 63.75
N ARG A 193 1.46 22.21 64.17
CA ARG A 193 2.42 21.91 65.28
C ARG A 193 3.52 21.05 64.62
N GLY A 194 4.83 21.26 64.65
CA GLY A 194 5.71 22.14 65.38
C GLY A 194 6.94 21.31 65.81
N ARG A 195 8.06 21.35 65.08
CA ARG A 195 9.40 21.13 65.65
C ARG A 195 10.53 21.74 64.79
N ARG A 196 11.31 22.60 65.45
CA ARG A 196 12.60 23.21 65.08
C ARG A 196 13.64 22.13 64.73
N GLY A 197 14.69 22.31 63.92
CA GLY A 197 15.27 23.45 63.22
C GLY A 197 16.65 23.00 62.67
N GLY A 198 17.11 23.58 61.57
CA GLY A 198 18.45 23.36 61.02
C GLY A 198 18.64 23.79 59.57
N GLY A 199 19.24 24.97 59.35
CA GLY A 199 20.15 25.32 58.24
C GLY A 199 19.61 25.43 56.80
N PRO A 200 19.79 26.56 56.10
CA PRO A 200 19.40 26.74 54.71
C PRO A 200 20.54 26.30 53.76
N ASN A 201 20.35 25.21 53.02
CA ASN A 201 20.82 25.07 51.65
C ASN A 201 20.50 23.66 51.13
N GLY A 202 19.72 23.61 50.06
CA GLY A 202 19.36 22.38 49.40
C GLY A 202 18.11 22.61 48.58
N ALA A 203 18.22 23.41 47.52
CA ALA A 203 17.25 23.34 46.44
C ALA A 203 17.15 21.86 46.04
N LYS A 204 15.99 21.24 46.33
CA LYS A 204 15.67 19.93 45.76
C LYS A 204 15.78 20.12 44.25
N LYS A 205 16.77 19.47 43.64
CA LYS A 205 16.83 19.33 42.19
C LYS A 205 15.46 18.81 41.74
N PRO A 206 14.82 19.43 40.74
CA PRO A 206 13.58 18.88 40.17
C PRO A 206 13.82 17.41 39.83
N ASP A 207 12.84 16.56 40.09
CA ASP A 207 12.92 15.15 39.72
C ASP A 207 13.17 15.08 38.20
N GLU A 208 14.35 14.63 37.78
CA GLU A 208 14.73 14.56 36.36
C GLU A 208 13.83 13.58 35.57
N ARG A 209 12.98 12.80 36.25
CA ARG A 209 11.96 11.95 35.63
C ARG A 209 10.70 12.68 35.19
N GLU A 210 10.47 13.91 35.66
CA GLU A 210 9.21 14.63 35.41
C GLU A 210 9.09 15.24 34.00
N ASN A 211 10.06 15.02 33.10
CA ASN A 211 10.07 15.69 31.79
C ASN A 211 10.89 14.92 30.73
N LEU A 212 10.61 13.64 30.53
CA LEU A 212 11.17 12.86 29.42
C LEU A 212 10.57 13.23 28.04
N TRP A 213 9.57 14.12 28.00
CA TRP A 213 8.81 14.51 26.81
C TRP A 213 8.81 16.04 26.58
N LYS A 214 9.92 16.74 26.91
CA LYS A 214 10.02 18.19 26.67
C LYS A 214 10.03 18.58 25.19
N ASP A 215 10.36 17.64 24.32
CA ASP A 215 10.48 17.87 22.90
C ASP A 215 9.16 17.51 22.20
N GLU A 216 8.66 18.43 21.39
CA GLU A 216 7.49 18.19 20.55
C GLU A 216 7.78 17.05 19.56
N LEU A 217 6.80 16.18 19.33
CA LEU A 217 6.92 15.07 18.40
C LEU A 217 6.34 15.46 17.03
N PRO A 218 7.03 15.15 15.92
CA PRO A 218 6.50 15.44 14.59
C PRO A 218 5.35 14.48 14.27
N MET A 219 4.30 15.01 13.64
CA MET A 219 3.15 14.23 13.20
C MET A 219 3.00 14.30 11.66
N PRO A 220 2.93 13.15 10.98
CA PRO A 220 3.28 11.81 11.49
C PRO A 220 4.78 11.69 11.80
N PHE A 221 5.18 10.62 12.48
CA PHE A 221 6.61 10.38 12.72
C PHE A 221 7.38 10.21 11.41
N GLY A 222 8.60 10.74 11.36
CA GLY A 222 9.51 10.58 10.23
C GLY A 222 9.94 11.89 9.59
N GLU A 223 10.55 11.76 8.41
CA GLU A 223 11.29 12.81 7.71
C GLU A 223 10.42 13.99 7.20
N TYR A 224 9.12 13.75 7.04
CA TYR A 224 8.14 14.70 6.50
C TYR A 224 7.01 15.04 7.49
N GLY A 225 7.21 14.69 8.77
CA GLY A 225 6.30 15.06 9.85
C GLY A 225 6.44 16.53 10.24
N ARG A 226 5.31 17.17 10.58
CA ARG A 226 5.31 18.55 11.09
C ARG A 226 5.33 18.56 12.61
N LEU A 227 6.15 19.42 13.20
CA LEU A 227 6.08 19.69 14.64
C LEU A 227 4.85 20.56 14.96
N PRO A 228 4.19 20.38 16.11
CA PRO A 228 3.16 21.29 16.63
C PRO A 228 3.53 22.78 16.57
N SER A 229 4.79 23.13 16.84
CA SER A 229 5.34 24.49 16.73
C SER A 229 5.51 25.00 15.29
N GLN A 230 5.32 24.15 14.29
CA GLN A 230 5.37 24.47 12.86
C GLN A 230 3.98 24.26 12.22
N PRO A 231 2.95 25.01 12.66
CA PRO A 231 1.59 24.81 12.17
C PRO A 231 1.53 25.08 10.66
N ALA A 232 0.69 24.31 9.98
CA ALA A 232 0.42 24.52 8.58
C ALA A 232 -0.14 25.93 8.33
N LEU A 233 0.21 26.52 7.19
CA LEU A 233 -0.29 27.84 6.79
C LEU A 233 -1.82 27.76 6.61
N THR A 234 -2.56 28.60 7.34
CA THR A 234 -4.02 28.60 7.41
C THR A 234 -4.56 30.01 7.70
N GLY A 235 -5.87 30.20 7.54
CA GLY A 235 -6.56 31.46 7.85
C GLY A 235 -7.25 32.07 6.63
N THR A 236 -7.22 33.40 6.54
CA THR A 236 -7.69 34.12 5.34
C THR A 236 -6.56 34.14 4.31
N VAL A 237 -6.79 33.58 3.13
CA VAL A 237 -5.80 33.49 2.06
C VAL A 237 -6.36 34.15 0.82
N LEU A 238 -5.61 35.07 0.22
CA LEU A 238 -5.93 35.67 -1.07
C LEU A 238 -4.87 35.25 -2.08
N ILE A 239 -5.27 34.54 -3.13
CA ILE A 239 -4.41 34.30 -4.29
C ILE A 239 -4.69 35.39 -5.32
N LYS A 240 -3.64 36.06 -5.80
CA LYS A 240 -3.74 37.18 -6.75
C LYS A 240 -3.23 36.84 -8.14
N ASP A 241 -3.83 37.41 -9.17
CA ASP A 241 -3.30 37.44 -10.56
C ASP A 241 -3.03 36.03 -11.17
N ALA A 242 -3.85 35.03 -10.84
CA ALA A 242 -3.64 33.64 -11.28
C ALA A 242 -4.52 33.26 -12.48
N THR A 243 -4.16 32.18 -13.19
CA THR A 243 -5.11 31.49 -14.07
C THR A 243 -5.90 30.46 -13.26
N ILE A 244 -7.17 30.74 -12.98
CA ILE A 244 -8.04 29.93 -12.12
C ILE A 244 -8.96 29.06 -12.98
N TRP A 245 -8.75 27.75 -12.93
CA TRP A 245 -9.60 26.75 -13.57
C TRP A 245 -10.74 26.40 -12.63
N THR A 246 -11.88 27.10 -12.69
CA THR A 246 -12.95 26.86 -11.72
C THR A 246 -13.57 25.46 -11.86
N LEU A 247 -13.63 24.95 -13.10
CA LEU A 247 -14.35 23.74 -13.52
C LEU A 247 -15.86 23.75 -13.18
N GLY A 248 -16.38 24.88 -12.69
CA GLY A 248 -17.79 25.17 -12.49
C GLY A 248 -18.35 26.02 -13.63
N ALA A 249 -19.48 26.69 -13.36
CA ALA A 249 -20.17 27.49 -14.37
C ALA A 249 -19.39 28.74 -14.82
N GLN A 250 -18.47 29.26 -13.99
CA GLN A 250 -17.67 30.44 -14.32
C GLN A 250 -16.56 30.17 -15.35
N GLY A 251 -16.22 28.89 -15.59
CA GLY A 251 -15.14 28.52 -16.52
C GLY A 251 -13.75 28.96 -16.03
N THR A 252 -12.79 28.97 -16.93
CA THR A 252 -11.41 29.38 -16.61
C THR A 252 -11.29 30.91 -16.62
N MET A 253 -10.83 31.49 -15.50
CA MET A 253 -10.55 32.91 -15.34
C MET A 253 -9.04 33.17 -15.47
N LYS A 254 -8.65 34.13 -16.30
CA LYS A 254 -7.26 34.60 -16.40
C LYS A 254 -7.08 35.85 -15.56
N ASP A 255 -5.89 36.00 -14.98
CA ASP A 255 -5.54 37.14 -14.13
C ASP A 255 -6.59 37.37 -13.03
N GLY A 256 -7.05 36.28 -12.43
CA GLY A 256 -8.10 36.27 -11.43
C GLY A 256 -7.57 36.10 -10.02
N ASP A 257 -8.37 36.58 -9.08
CA ASP A 257 -8.15 36.50 -7.65
C ASP A 257 -9.10 35.47 -7.02
N MET A 258 -8.63 34.74 -6.01
CA MET A 258 -9.44 33.83 -5.21
C MET A 258 -9.23 34.08 -3.72
N LEU A 259 -10.33 34.38 -3.02
CA LEU A 259 -10.35 34.57 -1.58
C LEU A 259 -10.86 33.32 -0.86
N VAL A 260 -10.07 32.84 0.10
CA VAL A 260 -10.38 31.75 1.00
C VAL A 260 -10.47 32.29 2.43
N ARG A 261 -11.48 31.84 3.18
CA ARG A 261 -11.67 32.14 4.60
C ARG A 261 -12.35 30.97 5.28
N ASP A 262 -11.92 30.64 6.51
CA ASP A 262 -12.52 29.58 7.34
C ASP A 262 -12.67 28.23 6.60
N GLY A 263 -11.64 27.90 5.80
CA GLY A 263 -11.60 26.68 5.00
C GLY A 263 -12.55 26.63 3.82
N LYS A 264 -13.14 27.77 3.42
CA LYS A 264 -14.08 27.90 2.31
C LYS A 264 -13.63 28.90 1.27
N ILE A 265 -14.02 28.66 0.02
CA ILE A 265 -13.91 29.64 -1.06
C ILE A 265 -15.00 30.69 -0.85
N VAL A 266 -14.61 31.94 -0.64
CA VAL A 266 -15.53 33.06 -0.42
C VAL A 266 -15.88 33.73 -1.74
N GLU A 267 -14.87 34.02 -2.56
CA GLU A 267 -15.02 34.83 -3.76
C GLU A 267 -13.95 34.48 -4.79
N ILE A 268 -14.35 34.51 -6.07
CA ILE A 268 -13.46 34.44 -7.23
C ILE A 268 -13.86 35.58 -8.16
N ALA A 269 -12.95 36.52 -8.40
CA ALA A 269 -13.21 37.73 -9.18
C ALA A 269 -11.92 38.25 -9.83
N ALA A 270 -12.03 39.24 -10.71
CA ALA A 270 -10.86 39.80 -11.39
C ALA A 270 -9.94 40.64 -10.48
N ASP A 271 -10.48 41.25 -9.43
CA ASP A 271 -9.71 42.03 -8.46
C ASP A 271 -10.42 41.98 -7.11
N ILE A 272 -9.75 41.41 -6.11
CA ILE A 272 -10.24 41.33 -4.73
C ILE A 272 -9.27 42.12 -3.85
N ALA A 273 -9.80 43.10 -3.12
CA ALA A 273 -9.02 43.83 -2.13
C ALA A 273 -8.54 42.87 -1.04
N ALA A 274 -7.24 42.87 -0.75
CA ALA A 274 -6.65 42.05 0.30
C ALA A 274 -7.27 42.40 1.67
N PRO A 275 -7.98 41.47 2.33
CA PRO A 275 -8.48 41.70 3.67
C PRO A 275 -7.32 41.89 4.66
N ASP A 276 -7.58 42.64 5.74
CA ASP A 276 -6.57 42.85 6.78
C ASP A 276 -6.10 41.51 7.37
N GLY A 277 -4.77 41.34 7.43
CA GLY A 277 -4.14 40.11 7.93
C GLY A 277 -4.25 38.90 7.00
N ALA A 278 -4.75 39.05 5.78
CA ALA A 278 -4.78 37.97 4.81
C ALA A 278 -3.36 37.60 4.35
N ILE A 279 -3.15 36.29 4.19
CA ILE A 279 -1.97 35.75 3.54
C ILE A 279 -2.16 35.97 2.03
N VAL A 280 -1.32 36.81 1.44
CA VAL A 280 -1.38 37.10 0.00
C VAL A 280 -0.38 36.21 -0.74
N ILE A 281 -0.88 35.41 -1.67
CA ILE A 281 -0.10 34.54 -2.55
C ILE A 281 -0.07 35.16 -3.95
N ASP A 282 1.14 35.44 -4.45
CA ASP A 282 1.34 35.84 -5.84
C ASP A 282 1.12 34.64 -6.77
N GLY A 283 0.03 34.70 -7.54
CA GLY A 283 -0.38 33.72 -8.52
C GLY A 283 0.05 34.05 -9.95
N LYS A 284 0.83 35.11 -10.16
CA LYS A 284 1.26 35.51 -11.50
C LYS A 284 2.01 34.39 -12.21
N GLY A 285 1.50 34.00 -13.39
CA GLY A 285 2.04 32.89 -14.18
C GLY A 285 1.77 31.50 -13.61
N LYS A 286 1.04 31.41 -12.49
CA LYS A 286 0.60 30.16 -11.86
C LYS A 286 -0.80 29.80 -12.31
N HIS A 287 -1.12 28.51 -12.19
CA HIS A 287 -2.46 27.99 -12.44
C HIS A 287 -3.05 27.40 -11.17
N ILE A 288 -4.33 27.68 -10.91
CA ILE A 288 -5.06 27.18 -9.75
C ILE A 288 -6.17 26.25 -10.22
N THR A 289 -6.21 25.03 -9.69
CA THR A 289 -7.26 24.04 -9.97
C THR A 289 -7.93 23.61 -8.66
N PRO A 290 -9.13 23.00 -8.71
CA PRO A 290 -9.59 22.18 -7.59
C PRO A 290 -8.56 21.11 -7.29
N GLY A 291 -8.55 20.67 -6.03
CA GLY A 291 -7.82 19.48 -5.63
C GLY A 291 -8.20 18.26 -6.46
N LEU A 292 -7.22 17.44 -6.81
CA LEU A 292 -7.47 16.21 -7.55
C LEU A 292 -8.12 15.17 -6.62
N ILE A 293 -9.04 14.36 -7.16
CA ILE A 293 -9.79 13.37 -6.40
C ILE A 293 -9.66 12.01 -7.09
N ASP A 294 -9.27 11.00 -6.32
CA ASP A 294 -9.20 9.62 -6.80
C ASP A 294 -10.37 8.80 -6.25
N CYS A 295 -11.25 8.32 -7.13
CA CYS A 295 -12.39 7.52 -6.71
C CYS A 295 -12.09 6.02 -6.56
N HIS A 296 -10.83 5.59 -6.77
CA HIS A 296 -10.37 4.24 -6.49
C HIS A 296 -8.92 4.21 -5.97
N SER A 297 -8.77 4.04 -4.66
CA SER A 297 -7.46 3.96 -4.02
C SER A 297 -7.38 2.82 -3.01
N HIS A 298 -6.15 2.32 -2.83
CA HIS A 298 -5.75 1.38 -1.78
C HIS A 298 -4.69 1.98 -0.83
N THR A 299 -4.35 3.26 -1.02
CA THR A 299 -3.34 4.00 -0.23
C THR A 299 -3.77 4.13 1.23
N GLY A 300 -2.81 4.03 2.16
CA GLY A 300 -3.02 4.29 3.59
C GLY A 300 -4.06 3.38 4.23
N ILE A 301 -4.02 2.10 3.90
CA ILE A 301 -4.83 1.04 4.49
C ILE A 301 -3.90 0.07 5.25
N SER A 302 -4.00 0.04 6.58
CA SER A 302 -3.23 -0.86 7.45
C SER A 302 -3.91 -2.23 7.60
N GLY A 303 -3.13 -3.30 7.73
CA GLY A 303 -3.65 -4.65 8.01
C GLY A 303 -4.21 -5.42 6.81
N GLY A 304 -4.06 -4.87 5.59
CA GLY A 304 -4.45 -5.53 4.34
C GLY A 304 -5.75 -5.02 3.73
N VAL A 305 -5.89 -5.18 2.41
CA VAL A 305 -6.96 -4.54 1.61
C VAL A 305 -8.21 -5.43 1.44
N ASN A 306 -8.11 -6.75 1.63
CA ASN A 306 -9.25 -7.66 1.47
C ASN A 306 -9.33 -8.66 2.63
N GLU A 307 -10.53 -8.88 3.16
CA GLU A 307 -10.85 -10.08 3.94
C GLU A 307 -11.19 -11.21 2.95
N GLY A 308 -10.20 -11.99 2.52
CA GLY A 308 -10.35 -12.95 1.41
C GLY A 308 -11.00 -14.28 1.77
N SER A 309 -11.23 -14.56 3.07
CA SER A 309 -11.71 -15.86 3.55
C SER A 309 -13.14 -16.19 3.12
N GLN A 310 -13.96 -15.17 2.84
CA GLN A 310 -15.34 -15.30 2.39
C GLN A 310 -15.60 -14.55 1.08
N ALA A 311 -16.69 -14.89 0.39
CA ALA A 311 -17.13 -14.22 -0.83
C ALA A 311 -18.01 -13.00 -0.57
N ASN A 312 -18.69 -13.02 0.57
CA ASN A 312 -19.39 -11.88 1.14
C ASN A 312 -18.65 -11.46 2.40
N THR A 313 -18.23 -10.22 2.44
CA THR A 313 -17.63 -9.59 3.63
C THR A 313 -18.20 -8.18 3.76
N ALA A 314 -19.51 -8.04 3.56
CA ALA A 314 -20.18 -6.74 3.55
C ALA A 314 -20.00 -5.98 4.87
N GLU A 315 -19.88 -6.69 5.98
CA GLU A 315 -19.78 -6.14 7.33
C GLU A 315 -18.44 -5.44 7.62
N VAL A 316 -17.35 -5.82 6.96
CA VAL A 316 -16.02 -5.23 7.23
C VAL A 316 -15.88 -3.85 6.59
N TRP A 317 -15.04 -2.99 7.18
CA TRP A 317 -14.94 -1.60 6.79
C TRP A 317 -13.50 -1.10 6.72
N ILE A 318 -13.10 -0.56 5.54
CA ILE A 318 -11.80 0.09 5.36
C ILE A 318 -11.58 1.26 6.34
N GLY A 319 -12.66 1.90 6.79
CA GLY A 319 -12.57 3.00 7.76
C GLY A 319 -11.97 2.61 9.11
N ASP A 320 -11.91 1.32 9.45
CA ASP A 320 -11.26 0.81 10.66
C ASP A 320 -9.74 0.64 10.50
N CYS A 321 -9.23 0.79 9.27
CA CYS A 321 -7.86 0.51 8.87
C CYS A 321 -7.15 1.72 8.26
N ILE A 322 -7.66 2.94 8.43
CA ILE A 322 -7.02 4.16 7.90
C ILE A 322 -5.65 4.33 8.59
N ASP A 323 -4.58 4.32 7.80
CA ASP A 323 -3.24 4.68 8.25
C ASP A 323 -2.94 6.13 7.85
N PRO A 324 -3.05 7.11 8.78
CA PRO A 324 -2.76 8.50 8.48
C PRO A 324 -1.25 8.79 8.35
N THR A 325 -0.39 7.81 8.65
CA THR A 325 1.07 7.95 8.66
C THR A 325 1.74 7.43 7.39
N ASP A 326 0.98 6.81 6.49
CA ASP A 326 1.48 6.32 5.21
C ASP A 326 2.09 7.46 4.38
N ILE A 327 3.38 7.32 4.06
CA ILE A 327 4.15 8.33 3.34
C ILE A 327 3.60 8.61 1.94
N ASP A 328 2.86 7.67 1.35
CA ASP A 328 2.26 7.88 0.04
C ASP A 328 1.17 8.97 0.05
N TRP A 329 0.55 9.27 1.21
CA TRP A 329 -0.28 10.46 1.37
C TRP A 329 0.48 11.75 1.07
N TYR A 330 1.66 11.90 1.64
CA TYR A 330 2.50 13.08 1.43
C TYR A 330 2.96 13.18 -0.04
N ARG A 331 3.31 12.04 -0.64
CA ARG A 331 3.72 11.97 -2.06
C ARG A 331 2.55 12.29 -3.01
N GLN A 332 1.33 11.90 -2.66
CA GLN A 332 0.13 12.19 -3.45
C GLN A 332 -0.30 13.64 -3.31
N LEU A 333 -0.16 14.25 -2.13
CA LEU A 333 -0.28 15.70 -1.96
C LEU A 333 0.71 16.44 -2.85
N ALA A 334 1.94 15.93 -3.03
CA ALA A 334 2.92 16.50 -3.95
C ALA A 334 2.51 16.43 -5.44
N GLY A 335 1.50 15.61 -5.76
CA GLY A 335 0.84 15.51 -7.07
C GLY A 335 -0.47 16.29 -7.18
N GLY A 336 -0.91 16.98 -6.11
CA GLY A 336 -2.15 17.75 -6.09
C GLY A 336 -3.40 16.95 -5.66
N LEU A 337 -3.25 15.73 -5.17
CA LEU A 337 -4.38 14.91 -4.70
C LEU A 337 -4.86 15.41 -3.33
N VAL A 338 -6.18 15.55 -3.15
CA VAL A 338 -6.78 16.06 -1.91
C VAL A 338 -7.72 15.09 -1.22
N ALA A 339 -8.38 14.22 -1.98
CA ALA A 339 -9.37 13.28 -1.46
C ALA A 339 -9.33 11.98 -2.25
N VAL A 340 -9.58 10.88 -1.54
CA VAL A 340 -9.64 9.55 -2.16
C VAL A 340 -10.81 8.74 -1.62
N ASN A 341 -11.28 7.79 -2.42
CA ASN A 341 -12.19 6.73 -1.99
C ASN A 341 -11.38 5.44 -1.79
N GLN A 342 -11.08 5.12 -0.53
CA GLN A 342 -10.40 3.91 -0.14
C GLN A 342 -11.35 2.72 -0.22
N LEU A 343 -10.99 1.73 -1.04
CA LEU A 343 -11.81 0.57 -1.34
C LEU A 343 -11.10 -0.71 -0.91
N HIS A 344 -11.90 -1.74 -0.61
CA HIS A 344 -11.41 -3.11 -0.69
C HIS A 344 -10.93 -3.40 -2.12
N GLY A 345 -10.12 -4.43 -2.30
CA GLY A 345 -9.64 -4.88 -3.61
C GLY A 345 -10.74 -5.59 -4.39
N SER A 346 -10.35 -6.51 -5.26
CA SER A 346 -11.29 -7.24 -6.13
C SER A 346 -11.29 -8.75 -5.86
N ALA A 347 -10.98 -9.18 -4.63
CA ALA A 347 -10.92 -10.60 -4.28
C ALA A 347 -12.31 -11.23 -4.13
N ASN A 348 -13.30 -10.44 -3.70
CA ASN A 348 -14.61 -10.91 -3.30
C ASN A 348 -15.70 -10.29 -4.19
N PRO A 349 -16.74 -11.05 -4.59
CA PRO A 349 -17.91 -10.45 -5.23
C PRO A 349 -18.52 -9.29 -4.42
N ILE A 350 -18.61 -9.44 -3.09
CA ILE A 350 -18.93 -8.36 -2.15
C ILE A 350 -17.76 -8.24 -1.17
N GLY A 351 -16.93 -7.21 -1.33
CA GLY A 351 -15.67 -7.05 -0.59
C GLY A 351 -15.78 -6.30 0.72
N GLY A 352 -16.78 -5.44 0.90
CA GLY A 352 -16.98 -4.70 2.14
C GLY A 352 -16.99 -3.18 1.98
N ARG A 353 -17.25 -2.48 3.07
CA ARG A 353 -17.53 -1.05 3.11
C ARG A 353 -16.29 -0.22 2.79
N ASN A 354 -16.45 0.85 2.01
CA ASN A 354 -15.38 1.78 1.65
C ASN A 354 -15.28 2.96 2.63
N SER A 355 -14.25 3.80 2.47
CA SER A 355 -14.06 5.03 3.23
C SER A 355 -13.63 6.16 2.29
N VAL A 356 -14.36 7.27 2.28
CA VAL A 356 -13.92 8.49 1.59
C VAL A 356 -13.14 9.35 2.58
N VAL A 357 -11.94 9.77 2.20
CA VAL A 357 -11.03 10.54 3.06
C VAL A 357 -10.51 11.79 2.35
N LYS A 358 -10.18 12.82 3.12
CA LYS A 358 -9.30 13.91 2.68
C LYS A 358 -7.90 13.69 3.25
N ILE A 359 -6.88 13.98 2.47
CA ILE A 359 -5.47 13.73 2.82
C ILE A 359 -4.96 14.81 3.79
N ARG A 360 -5.50 14.84 5.01
CA ARG A 360 -5.16 15.82 6.04
C ARG A 360 -3.86 15.44 6.74
N TRP A 361 -2.76 15.42 5.97
CA TRP A 361 -1.43 15.06 6.47
C TRP A 361 -1.08 15.80 7.77
N GLY A 362 -0.62 15.04 8.76
CA GLY A 362 -0.32 15.50 10.11
C GLY A 362 -1.45 15.34 11.13
N GLU A 363 -2.66 14.98 10.69
CA GLU A 363 -3.79 14.68 11.58
C GLU A 363 -3.96 13.17 11.84
N ASP A 364 -4.91 12.80 12.71
CA ASP A 364 -5.26 11.40 12.98
C ASP A 364 -6.22 10.78 11.95
N ALA A 365 -6.47 9.48 12.10
CA ALA A 365 -7.33 8.70 11.19
C ALA A 365 -8.79 9.20 11.12
N GLU A 366 -9.33 9.71 12.23
CA GLU A 366 -10.72 10.23 12.26
C GLU A 366 -10.79 11.56 11.50
N ALA A 367 -9.78 12.41 11.69
CA ALA A 367 -9.64 13.65 10.95
C ALA A 367 -9.47 13.40 9.45
N PHE A 368 -8.95 12.26 8.98
CA PHE A 368 -8.91 11.94 7.54
C PHE A 368 -10.31 11.71 6.95
N ARG A 369 -11.29 11.24 7.73
CA ARG A 369 -12.61 10.91 7.21
C ARG A 369 -13.30 12.12 6.57
N PHE A 370 -13.90 11.90 5.40
CA PHE A 370 -14.70 12.91 4.74
C PHE A 370 -16.07 12.98 5.41
N GLN A 371 -16.22 13.93 6.33
CA GLN A 371 -17.46 14.11 7.10
C GLN A 371 -18.66 14.37 6.18
N GLY A 372 -19.69 13.55 6.30
CA GLY A 372 -20.91 13.61 5.50
C GLY A 372 -20.83 12.94 4.12
N ALA A 373 -19.72 12.30 3.76
CA ALA A 373 -19.68 11.47 2.56
C ALA A 373 -20.65 10.27 2.71
N PRO A 374 -21.45 9.93 1.68
CA PRO A 374 -22.34 8.78 1.76
C PRO A 374 -21.59 7.48 1.95
N ALA A 375 -22.21 6.55 2.67
CA ALA A 375 -21.67 5.21 2.87
C ALA A 375 -21.63 4.47 1.53
N GLY A 376 -20.57 3.71 1.27
CA GLY A 376 -20.48 2.84 0.10
C GLY A 376 -19.95 1.45 0.41
N ILE A 377 -19.81 0.65 -0.64
CA ILE A 377 -19.36 -0.74 -0.60
C ILE A 377 -18.68 -1.13 -1.90
N LYS A 378 -17.60 -1.91 -1.80
CA LYS A 378 -16.88 -2.46 -2.96
C LYS A 378 -17.46 -3.81 -3.35
N PHE A 379 -17.85 -3.92 -4.61
CA PHE A 379 -18.14 -5.18 -5.29
C PHE A 379 -17.03 -5.49 -6.30
N ALA A 380 -16.96 -6.74 -6.75
CA ALA A 380 -16.11 -7.12 -7.88
C ALA A 380 -16.72 -8.20 -8.77
N LEU A 381 -16.33 -8.14 -10.04
CA LEU A 381 -16.66 -9.11 -11.09
C LEU A 381 -15.35 -9.66 -11.69
N GLY A 382 -15.46 -10.43 -12.76
CA GLY A 382 -14.33 -10.81 -13.59
C GLY A 382 -13.61 -12.05 -13.13
N GLU A 383 -12.45 -12.27 -13.76
CA GLU A 383 -11.51 -13.33 -13.43
C GLU A 383 -11.15 -13.31 -11.94
N ASN A 384 -11.01 -12.11 -11.36
CA ASN A 384 -10.49 -11.91 -10.00
C ASN A 384 -11.29 -12.63 -8.93
N VAL A 385 -12.61 -12.52 -8.96
CA VAL A 385 -13.49 -13.13 -7.96
C VAL A 385 -13.64 -14.64 -8.15
N THR A 386 -13.31 -15.16 -9.33
CA THR A 386 -13.38 -16.59 -9.67
C THR A 386 -12.06 -17.34 -9.47
N ARG A 387 -10.96 -16.63 -9.14
CA ARG A 387 -9.64 -17.26 -8.90
C ARG A 387 -9.59 -18.09 -7.63
N ALA A 388 -10.37 -17.74 -6.61
CA ALA A 388 -10.42 -18.50 -5.37
C ALA A 388 -11.11 -19.84 -5.62
N THR A 389 -10.40 -20.95 -5.45
CA THR A 389 -10.94 -22.30 -5.67
C THR A 389 -11.51 -22.94 -4.41
N SER A 390 -11.25 -22.33 -3.24
CA SER A 390 -11.64 -22.84 -1.92
C SER A 390 -13.04 -22.42 -1.46
N ARG A 391 -13.69 -21.48 -2.16
CA ARG A 391 -15.01 -20.97 -1.81
C ARG A 391 -15.88 -20.71 -3.04
N TYR A 392 -17.20 -20.76 -2.86
CA TYR A 392 -18.16 -20.33 -3.87
C TYR A 392 -18.14 -18.79 -3.98
N PRO A 393 -18.24 -18.18 -5.17
CA PRO A 393 -18.33 -18.78 -6.51
C PRO A 393 -16.97 -18.96 -7.22
N THR A 394 -16.87 -19.99 -8.08
CA THR A 394 -15.68 -20.27 -8.91
C THR A 394 -15.90 -20.06 -10.42
N SER A 395 -17.04 -19.48 -10.79
CA SER A 395 -17.40 -19.19 -12.19
C SER A 395 -18.21 -17.90 -12.29
N ARG A 396 -18.22 -17.27 -13.47
CA ARG A 396 -19.03 -16.06 -13.75
C ARG A 396 -20.53 -16.29 -13.55
N MET A 397 -21.02 -17.48 -13.89
CA MET A 397 -22.41 -17.88 -13.63
C MET A 397 -22.68 -17.93 -12.13
N GLY A 398 -21.75 -18.52 -11.37
CA GLY A 398 -21.82 -18.55 -9.91
C GLY A 398 -21.81 -17.15 -9.30
N VAL A 399 -21.07 -16.19 -9.86
CA VAL A 399 -21.07 -14.79 -9.39
C VAL A 399 -22.47 -14.16 -9.55
N ALA A 400 -23.14 -14.38 -10.67
CA ALA A 400 -24.50 -13.87 -10.88
C ALA A 400 -25.50 -14.47 -9.87
N THR A 401 -25.47 -15.79 -9.68
CA THR A 401 -26.32 -16.49 -8.70
C THR A 401 -26.00 -16.06 -7.27
N PHE A 402 -24.72 -15.88 -6.93
CA PHE A 402 -24.29 -15.40 -5.62
C PHE A 402 -24.90 -14.04 -5.27
N PHE A 403 -24.90 -13.08 -6.20
CA PHE A 403 -25.56 -11.79 -5.94
C PHE A 403 -27.07 -11.95 -5.76
N ASP A 404 -27.72 -12.77 -6.60
CA ASP A 404 -29.15 -13.05 -6.47
C ASP A 404 -29.51 -13.62 -5.10
N ASP A 405 -28.71 -14.57 -4.59
CA ASP A 405 -28.91 -15.18 -3.28
C ASP A 405 -28.68 -14.16 -2.15
N ALA A 406 -27.58 -13.40 -2.22
CA ALA A 406 -27.23 -12.41 -1.20
C ALA A 406 -28.31 -11.31 -1.07
N PHE A 407 -28.78 -10.76 -2.19
CA PHE A 407 -29.83 -9.73 -2.16
C PHE A 407 -31.21 -10.30 -1.79
N THR A 408 -31.49 -11.57 -2.14
CA THR A 408 -32.72 -12.24 -1.68
C THR A 408 -32.71 -12.42 -0.16
N ALA A 409 -31.61 -12.91 0.40
CA ALA A 409 -31.43 -13.07 1.84
C ALA A 409 -31.54 -11.72 2.58
N ALA A 410 -30.91 -10.66 2.05
CA ALA A 410 -31.00 -9.33 2.63
C ALA A 410 -32.44 -8.77 2.64
N ARG A 411 -33.21 -9.00 1.58
CA ARG A 411 -34.63 -8.61 1.51
C ARG A 411 -35.48 -9.36 2.52
N GLU A 412 -35.27 -10.67 2.68
CA GLU A 412 -35.97 -11.50 3.66
C GLU A 412 -35.63 -11.08 5.09
N TYR A 413 -34.35 -10.84 5.36
CA TYR A 413 -33.85 -10.28 6.62
C TYR A 413 -34.53 -8.95 6.95
N ARG A 414 -34.55 -7.99 6.01
CA ARG A 414 -35.17 -6.68 6.24
C ARG A 414 -36.67 -6.78 6.43
N ALA A 415 -37.35 -7.67 5.71
CA ALA A 415 -38.78 -7.92 5.88
C ALA A 415 -39.09 -8.46 7.29
N ALA A 416 -38.28 -9.40 7.79
CA ALA A 416 -38.42 -9.93 9.15
C ALA A 416 -38.19 -8.85 10.21
N GLN A 417 -37.15 -8.02 10.06
CA GLN A 417 -36.87 -6.90 10.96
C GLN A 417 -38.04 -5.89 10.98
N THR A 418 -38.56 -5.53 9.81
CA THR A 418 -39.68 -4.59 9.68
C THR A 418 -40.97 -5.14 10.29
N ALA A 419 -41.27 -6.42 10.04
CA ALA A 419 -42.45 -7.08 10.60
C ALA A 419 -42.39 -7.12 12.14
N TYR A 420 -41.23 -7.45 12.71
CA TYR A 420 -41.03 -7.41 14.15
C TYR A 420 -41.15 -5.99 14.73
N ALA A 421 -40.57 -4.99 14.04
CA ALA A 421 -40.63 -3.60 14.46
C ALA A 421 -42.05 -3.02 14.43
N ALA A 422 -42.96 -3.58 13.62
CA ALA A 422 -44.35 -3.17 13.48
C ALA A 422 -45.33 -3.81 14.48
N LEU A 423 -44.89 -4.80 15.29
CA LEU A 423 -45.73 -5.43 16.32
C LEU A 423 -46.15 -4.43 17.40
N ASP A 424 -47.34 -4.59 17.98
CA ASP A 424 -47.68 -3.86 19.21
C ASP A 424 -46.79 -4.29 20.38
N ASP A 425 -46.69 -3.46 21.43
CA ASP A 425 -45.79 -3.70 22.56
C ASP A 425 -46.07 -5.04 23.28
N ALA A 426 -47.33 -5.45 23.38
CA ALA A 426 -47.71 -6.68 24.07
C ALA A 426 -47.30 -7.92 23.27
N THR A 427 -47.51 -7.89 21.94
CA THR A 427 -47.08 -8.97 21.04
C THR A 427 -45.56 -9.03 20.91
N ARG A 428 -44.90 -7.86 20.81
CA ARG A 428 -43.44 -7.74 20.72
C ARG A 428 -42.75 -8.30 21.95
N ALA A 429 -43.26 -8.03 23.15
CA ALA A 429 -42.72 -8.57 24.41
C ALA A 429 -42.77 -10.11 24.50
N ARG A 430 -43.59 -10.77 23.66
CA ARG A 430 -43.75 -12.23 23.61
C ARG A 430 -43.16 -12.87 22.36
N THR A 431 -42.60 -12.06 21.46
CA THR A 431 -42.03 -12.51 20.19
C THR A 431 -40.51 -12.38 20.26
N VAL A 432 -39.78 -13.39 19.80
CA VAL A 432 -38.31 -13.31 19.75
C VAL A 432 -37.91 -12.39 18.60
N ALA A 433 -37.08 -11.38 18.88
CA ALA A 433 -36.56 -10.48 17.86
C ALA A 433 -35.73 -11.25 16.83
N PRO A 434 -35.86 -10.94 15.51
CA PRO A 434 -34.93 -11.43 14.51
C PRO A 434 -33.50 -11.04 14.90
N ARG A 435 -32.57 -12.00 14.78
CA ARG A 435 -31.15 -11.75 15.07
C ARG A 435 -30.63 -10.65 14.14
N LYS A 436 -29.91 -9.67 14.69
CA LYS A 436 -29.17 -8.69 13.89
C LYS A 436 -28.00 -9.37 13.18
N ASP A 437 -27.92 -9.17 11.87
CA ASP A 437 -26.85 -9.69 11.02
C ASP A 437 -26.20 -8.53 10.28
N LEU A 438 -24.92 -8.25 10.54
CA LEU A 438 -24.25 -7.06 10.00
C LEU A 438 -23.97 -7.18 8.50
N GLU A 439 -23.79 -8.41 8.00
CA GLU A 439 -23.57 -8.66 6.58
C GLU A 439 -24.88 -8.37 5.83
N LEU A 440 -25.99 -8.99 6.26
CA LEU A 440 -27.30 -8.81 5.61
C LEU A 440 -27.86 -7.39 5.81
N GLU A 441 -27.62 -6.76 6.96
CA GLU A 441 -27.96 -5.35 7.19
C GLU A 441 -27.28 -4.46 6.16
N THR A 442 -25.97 -4.66 5.94
CA THR A 442 -25.20 -3.85 4.99
C THR A 442 -25.69 -4.06 3.55
N VAL A 443 -26.05 -5.29 3.17
CA VAL A 443 -26.62 -5.56 1.83
C VAL A 443 -28.04 -4.98 1.71
N ALA A 444 -28.84 -4.99 2.78
CA ALA A 444 -30.18 -4.40 2.78
C ALA A 444 -30.15 -2.88 2.57
N GLU A 445 -29.18 -2.17 3.15
CA GLU A 445 -28.96 -0.74 2.95
C GLU A 445 -28.75 -0.36 1.46
N ILE A 446 -28.25 -1.29 0.64
CA ILE A 446 -28.10 -1.08 -0.82
C ILE A 446 -29.48 -1.04 -1.48
N ILE A 447 -30.36 -1.96 -1.12
CA ILE A 447 -31.75 -2.03 -1.64
C ILE A 447 -32.51 -0.76 -1.23
N GLU A 448 -32.23 -0.25 -0.02
CA GLU A 448 -32.82 0.98 0.52
C GLU A 448 -32.23 2.27 -0.08
N GLY A 449 -31.14 2.15 -0.85
CA GLY A 449 -30.47 3.28 -1.48
C GLY A 449 -29.64 4.15 -0.53
N THR A 450 -29.37 3.68 0.69
CA THR A 450 -28.55 4.38 1.69
C THR A 450 -27.07 4.02 1.59
N ARG A 451 -26.72 2.97 0.85
CA ARG A 451 -25.34 2.54 0.57
C ARG A 451 -25.02 2.48 -0.92
N LEU A 452 -23.96 3.18 -1.32
CA LEU A 452 -23.51 3.31 -2.71
C LEU A 452 -22.65 2.11 -3.13
N VAL A 453 -23.02 1.45 -4.24
CA VAL A 453 -22.23 0.35 -4.80
C VAL A 453 -21.15 0.87 -5.75
N HIS A 454 -19.91 0.54 -5.45
CA HIS A 454 -18.75 0.72 -6.32
C HIS A 454 -18.26 -0.64 -6.79
N CYS A 455 -18.28 -0.94 -8.09
CA CYS A 455 -18.03 -2.31 -8.55
C CYS A 455 -16.85 -2.42 -9.52
N HIS A 456 -15.82 -3.17 -9.15
CA HIS A 456 -14.76 -3.61 -10.06
C HIS A 456 -15.35 -4.42 -11.22
N SER A 457 -15.10 -3.96 -12.45
CA SER A 457 -15.59 -4.61 -13.67
C SER A 457 -14.65 -4.31 -14.83
N TYR A 458 -14.51 -5.27 -15.75
CA TYR A 458 -13.77 -5.04 -17.00
C TYR A 458 -14.67 -5.27 -18.21
N ARG A 459 -15.24 -6.47 -18.31
CA ARG A 459 -15.96 -6.90 -19.49
C ARG A 459 -17.41 -6.43 -19.56
N GLN A 460 -17.85 -6.19 -20.79
CA GLN A 460 -19.19 -5.76 -21.15
C GLN A 460 -20.31 -6.69 -20.65
N ASP A 461 -20.11 -8.01 -20.71
CA ASP A 461 -21.12 -9.01 -20.34
C ASP A 461 -21.39 -9.03 -18.84
N GLU A 462 -20.33 -8.85 -18.05
CA GLU A 462 -20.40 -8.80 -16.59
C GLU A 462 -20.98 -7.47 -16.09
N ILE A 463 -20.62 -6.37 -16.75
CA ILE A 463 -21.28 -5.07 -16.52
C ILE A 463 -22.79 -5.23 -16.72
N LEU A 464 -23.23 -5.74 -17.88
CA LEU A 464 -24.65 -5.92 -18.17
C LEU A 464 -25.33 -6.89 -17.19
N MET A 465 -24.63 -7.92 -16.72
CA MET A 465 -25.15 -8.83 -15.70
C MET A 465 -25.46 -8.08 -14.41
N LEU A 466 -24.50 -7.33 -13.88
CA LEU A 466 -24.69 -6.59 -12.63
C LEU A 466 -25.76 -5.50 -12.77
N LEU A 467 -25.84 -4.81 -13.91
CA LEU A 467 -26.89 -3.83 -14.16
C LEU A 467 -28.28 -4.48 -14.09
N ARG A 468 -28.48 -5.66 -14.69
CA ARG A 468 -29.74 -6.41 -14.58
C ARG A 468 -30.05 -6.85 -13.15
N THR A 469 -29.03 -7.27 -12.38
CA THR A 469 -29.21 -7.59 -10.95
C THR A 469 -29.65 -6.35 -10.17
N ALA A 470 -29.04 -5.19 -10.43
CA ALA A 470 -29.42 -3.93 -9.80
C ALA A 470 -30.87 -3.55 -10.12
N GLU A 471 -31.29 -3.68 -11.39
CA GLU A 471 -32.67 -3.48 -11.81
C GLU A 471 -33.65 -4.45 -11.14
N LYS A 472 -33.30 -5.74 -11.03
CA LYS A 472 -34.11 -6.79 -10.40
C LYS A 472 -34.41 -6.50 -8.93
N PHE A 473 -33.44 -5.96 -8.19
CA PHE A 473 -33.58 -5.63 -6.76
C PHE A 473 -33.89 -4.16 -6.49
N GLY A 474 -34.00 -3.33 -7.54
CA GLY A 474 -34.44 -1.93 -7.43
C GLY A 474 -33.40 -0.96 -6.89
N PHE A 475 -32.09 -1.26 -7.03
CA PHE A 475 -31.02 -0.36 -6.62
C PHE A 475 -30.21 0.19 -7.82
N ARG A 476 -29.39 1.20 -7.57
CA ARG A 476 -28.51 1.81 -8.58
C ARG A 476 -27.04 1.56 -8.25
N ILE A 477 -26.23 1.36 -9.28
CA ILE A 477 -24.77 1.31 -9.14
C ILE A 477 -24.28 2.75 -9.15
N ALA A 478 -23.52 3.15 -8.13
CA ALA A 478 -22.97 4.49 -8.08
C ALA A 478 -21.81 4.64 -9.07
N THR A 479 -20.88 3.69 -9.07
CA THR A 479 -19.71 3.75 -9.97
C THR A 479 -19.23 2.36 -10.33
N LEU A 480 -19.15 2.07 -11.62
CA LEU A 480 -18.36 0.94 -12.13
C LEU A 480 -16.88 1.36 -12.11
N GLN A 481 -16.01 0.46 -11.67
CA GLN A 481 -14.58 0.67 -11.48
C GLN A 481 -13.80 -0.12 -12.53
N HIS A 482 -12.74 0.49 -13.06
CA HIS A 482 -11.92 0.14 -14.23
C HIS A 482 -12.66 0.17 -15.58
N VAL A 483 -13.75 -0.58 -15.72
CA VAL A 483 -14.74 -0.48 -16.82
C VAL A 483 -14.12 -0.45 -18.23
N LEU A 484 -13.10 -1.27 -18.48
CA LEU A 484 -12.26 -1.15 -19.67
C LEU A 484 -12.99 -1.49 -20.99
N GLU A 485 -14.04 -2.30 -20.95
CA GLU A 485 -14.96 -2.52 -22.08
C GLU A 485 -16.24 -1.69 -21.99
N GLY A 486 -16.29 -0.70 -21.10
CA GLY A 486 -17.47 0.15 -20.90
C GLY A 486 -17.96 0.80 -22.18
N TYR A 487 -17.05 1.21 -23.06
CA TYR A 487 -17.36 1.80 -24.37
C TYR A 487 -18.30 0.94 -25.23
N LYS A 488 -18.31 -0.39 -25.04
CA LYS A 488 -19.16 -1.31 -25.80
C LYS A 488 -20.62 -1.32 -25.30
N VAL A 489 -20.85 -0.86 -24.08
CA VAL A 489 -22.16 -0.85 -23.37
C VAL A 489 -22.44 0.51 -22.73
N ALA A 490 -21.90 1.57 -23.30
CA ALA A 490 -21.95 2.91 -22.73
C ALA A 490 -23.40 3.44 -22.60
N SER A 491 -24.27 3.07 -23.55
CA SER A 491 -25.67 3.49 -23.55
C SER A 491 -26.46 2.88 -22.39
N GLU A 492 -26.14 1.65 -22.02
CA GLU A 492 -26.75 0.90 -20.93
C GLU A 492 -26.27 1.45 -19.59
N ILE A 493 -24.97 1.75 -19.46
CA ILE A 493 -24.40 2.42 -18.28
C ILE A 493 -25.08 3.79 -18.07
N ALA A 494 -25.20 4.60 -19.14
CA ALA A 494 -25.85 5.90 -19.09
C ALA A 494 -27.34 5.80 -18.73
N LYS A 495 -28.07 4.86 -19.32
CA LYS A 495 -29.48 4.58 -19.00
C LYS A 495 -29.68 4.13 -17.56
N HIS A 496 -28.73 3.38 -17.01
CA HIS A 496 -28.75 3.00 -15.60
C HIS A 496 -28.43 4.18 -14.67
N GLY A 497 -27.74 5.21 -15.18
CA GLY A 497 -27.26 6.32 -14.37
C GLY A 497 -26.05 5.98 -13.50
N ALA A 498 -25.27 4.94 -13.87
CA ALA A 498 -24.01 4.64 -13.20
C ALA A 498 -22.90 5.57 -13.69
N GLY A 499 -21.99 5.95 -12.78
CA GLY A 499 -20.70 6.50 -13.17
C GLY A 499 -19.73 5.43 -13.65
N ALA A 500 -18.66 5.84 -14.32
CA ALA A 500 -17.56 4.97 -14.71
C ALA A 500 -16.23 5.58 -14.28
N SER A 501 -15.47 4.85 -13.48
CA SER A 501 -14.12 5.21 -13.09
C SER A 501 -13.16 4.28 -13.82
N SER A 502 -12.38 4.79 -14.76
CA SER A 502 -11.59 3.97 -15.69
C SER A 502 -10.08 4.24 -15.59
N PHE A 503 -9.29 3.41 -16.24
CA PHE A 503 -7.90 3.73 -16.51
C PHE A 503 -7.79 4.51 -17.82
N SER A 504 -6.80 5.39 -17.88
CA SER A 504 -6.50 6.12 -19.12
C SER A 504 -5.74 5.22 -20.12
N ASP A 505 -4.77 4.43 -19.64
CA ASP A 505 -3.90 3.57 -20.46
C ASP A 505 -3.40 2.25 -19.82
N TRP A 506 -3.97 1.80 -18.68
CA TRP A 506 -3.50 0.59 -17.96
C TRP A 506 -4.34 -0.66 -18.27
N TRP A 507 -3.83 -1.56 -19.14
CA TRP A 507 -4.48 -2.84 -19.52
C TRP A 507 -3.51 -3.87 -20.15
N ALA A 508 -4.04 -4.88 -20.84
CA ALA A 508 -3.33 -5.98 -21.54
C ALA A 508 -2.51 -6.94 -20.65
N TYR A 509 -2.83 -7.03 -19.37
CA TYR A 509 -2.18 -7.96 -18.42
C TYR A 509 -3.06 -9.17 -18.03
N LYS A 510 -4.31 -9.24 -18.55
CA LYS A 510 -5.26 -10.37 -18.42
C LYS A 510 -6.11 -10.48 -19.67
N VAL A 511 -6.78 -11.61 -19.86
CA VAL A 511 -7.68 -11.84 -21.00
C VAL A 511 -8.87 -10.86 -20.96
N GLU A 512 -9.46 -10.63 -19.79
CA GLU A 512 -10.59 -9.70 -19.60
C GLU A 512 -10.30 -8.22 -19.88
N VAL A 513 -9.02 -7.86 -20.09
CA VAL A 513 -8.59 -6.48 -20.37
C VAL A 513 -7.92 -6.32 -21.74
N MET A 514 -8.01 -7.33 -22.62
CA MET A 514 -7.34 -7.29 -23.93
C MET A 514 -7.98 -6.31 -24.91
N ASP A 515 -9.30 -6.11 -24.83
CA ASP A 515 -10.06 -5.23 -25.72
C ASP A 515 -10.15 -3.77 -25.21
N ALA A 516 -9.36 -3.44 -24.20
CA ALA A 516 -9.27 -2.10 -23.65
C ALA A 516 -8.63 -1.12 -24.65
N ILE A 517 -9.16 0.10 -24.69
CA ILE A 517 -8.68 1.17 -25.58
C ILE A 517 -8.58 2.50 -24.82
N PRO A 518 -7.63 3.39 -25.16
CA PRO A 518 -7.49 4.67 -24.46
C PRO A 518 -8.66 5.64 -24.73
N TRP A 519 -9.48 5.38 -25.76
CA TRP A 519 -10.68 6.16 -26.06
C TRP A 519 -11.87 5.84 -25.14
N ASN A 520 -11.78 4.80 -24.30
CA ASN A 520 -12.90 4.33 -23.48
C ASN A 520 -13.54 5.45 -22.65
N GLY A 521 -12.73 6.20 -21.90
CA GLY A 521 -13.23 7.29 -21.05
C GLY A 521 -13.96 8.38 -21.84
N ALA A 522 -13.40 8.83 -22.97
CA ALA A 522 -14.03 9.85 -23.80
C ALA A 522 -15.31 9.35 -24.48
N MET A 523 -15.35 8.08 -24.91
CA MET A 523 -16.55 7.48 -25.50
C MET A 523 -17.68 7.37 -24.47
N LEU A 524 -17.38 6.95 -23.25
CA LEU A 524 -18.33 6.89 -22.15
C LEU A 524 -18.88 8.29 -21.81
N GLN A 525 -18.02 9.29 -21.72
CA GLN A 525 -18.43 10.67 -21.44
C GLN A 525 -19.37 11.22 -22.52
N ARG A 526 -19.08 10.97 -23.79
CA ARG A 526 -19.95 11.38 -24.91
C ARG A 526 -21.29 10.65 -24.93
N ALA A 527 -21.35 9.43 -24.38
CA ALA A 527 -22.60 8.70 -24.19
C ALA A 527 -23.43 9.22 -23.00
N GLY A 528 -22.94 10.21 -22.25
CA GLY A 528 -23.62 10.80 -21.10
C GLY A 528 -23.27 10.16 -19.75
N VAL A 529 -22.25 9.30 -19.69
CA VAL A 529 -21.77 8.71 -18.44
C VAL A 529 -20.90 9.74 -17.69
N VAL A 530 -21.05 9.83 -16.37
CA VAL A 530 -20.10 10.60 -15.54
C VAL A 530 -18.83 9.80 -15.39
N VAL A 531 -17.76 10.22 -16.08
CA VAL A 531 -16.50 9.47 -16.16
C VAL A 531 -15.41 10.11 -15.30
N SER A 532 -14.66 9.27 -14.59
CA SER A 532 -13.42 9.66 -13.92
C SER A 532 -12.28 8.74 -14.36
N PHE A 533 -11.05 9.19 -14.15
CA PHE A 533 -9.89 8.31 -14.14
C PHE A 533 -9.45 8.03 -12.72
N ASN A 534 -8.95 6.82 -12.47
CA ASN A 534 -8.44 6.38 -11.17
C ASN A 534 -6.99 5.89 -11.26
N SER A 535 -6.34 5.80 -10.09
CA SER A 535 -4.95 5.36 -10.01
C SER A 535 -4.80 3.85 -9.89
N ASP A 536 -5.55 3.21 -8.98
CA ASP A 536 -5.29 1.85 -8.49
C ASP A 536 -3.81 1.61 -8.11
N SER A 537 -3.08 2.68 -7.74
CA SER A 537 -1.63 2.66 -7.52
C SER A 537 -1.17 3.92 -6.79
N ASP A 538 -0.34 3.74 -5.75
CA ASP A 538 0.24 4.86 -5.00
C ASP A 538 1.16 5.76 -5.86
N GLU A 539 1.80 5.18 -6.89
CA GLU A 539 2.58 5.94 -7.85
C GLU A 539 1.67 6.70 -8.82
N LEU A 540 0.67 6.05 -9.40
CA LEU A 540 -0.18 6.71 -10.39
C LEU A 540 -1.04 7.82 -9.75
N ALA A 541 -1.41 7.65 -8.48
CA ALA A 541 -2.15 8.63 -7.69
C ALA A 541 -1.46 9.99 -7.58
N ARG A 542 -0.12 10.05 -7.66
CA ARG A 542 0.62 11.34 -7.68
C ARG A 542 0.67 11.98 -9.07
N ARG A 543 0.15 11.32 -10.10
CA ARG A 543 0.19 11.72 -11.52
C ARG A 543 -1.18 11.79 -12.17
N MET A 544 -2.26 11.89 -11.39
CA MET A 544 -3.63 11.94 -11.90
C MET A 544 -3.88 13.03 -12.94
N ASN A 545 -3.18 14.17 -12.86
CA ASN A 545 -3.23 15.22 -13.88
C ASN A 545 -2.72 14.73 -15.26
N MET A 546 -1.70 13.87 -15.28
CA MET A 546 -1.19 13.25 -16.51
C MET A 546 -2.16 12.20 -17.05
N GLU A 547 -2.81 11.45 -16.15
CA GLU A 547 -3.88 10.51 -16.54
C GLU A 547 -5.02 11.23 -17.25
N ALA A 548 -5.46 12.36 -16.69
CA ALA A 548 -6.44 13.24 -17.33
C ALA A 548 -5.95 13.75 -18.70
N ALA A 549 -4.71 14.22 -18.80
CA ALA A 549 -4.14 14.79 -20.02
C ALA A 549 -4.17 13.82 -21.21
N LYS A 550 -4.01 12.51 -20.96
CA LYS A 550 -4.08 11.48 -22.00
C LYS A 550 -5.43 11.49 -22.75
N SER A 551 -6.54 11.85 -22.11
CA SER A 551 -7.87 11.96 -22.75
C SER A 551 -7.97 13.07 -23.80
N MET A 552 -7.11 14.08 -23.73
CA MET A 552 -7.03 15.11 -24.77
C MET A 552 -6.46 14.52 -26.07
N ARG A 553 -5.44 13.67 -25.94
CA ARG A 553 -4.87 12.93 -27.08
C ARG A 553 -5.83 11.86 -27.57
N TYR A 554 -6.38 11.09 -26.64
CA TYR A 554 -7.25 9.95 -26.90
C TYR A 554 -8.69 10.31 -26.60
N GLY A 555 -9.39 10.76 -27.63
CA GLY A 555 -10.79 11.18 -27.51
C GLY A 555 -11.01 12.69 -27.59
N GLY A 556 -9.96 13.50 -27.72
CA GLY A 556 -10.09 14.91 -28.08
C GLY A 556 -10.90 15.73 -27.07
N LEU A 557 -10.88 15.34 -25.79
CA LEU A 557 -11.50 16.14 -24.75
C LEU A 557 -10.78 17.49 -24.62
N SER A 558 -11.54 18.55 -24.34
CA SER A 558 -10.96 19.85 -24.00
C SER A 558 -10.18 19.77 -22.68
N PRO A 559 -9.24 20.71 -22.42
CA PRO A 559 -8.51 20.74 -21.15
C PRO A 559 -9.43 20.77 -19.92
N GLU A 560 -10.54 21.50 -19.97
CA GLU A 560 -11.51 21.56 -18.86
C GLU A 560 -12.25 20.23 -18.67
N GLU A 561 -12.63 19.55 -19.75
CA GLU A 561 -13.24 18.22 -19.68
C GLU A 561 -12.26 17.17 -19.15
N ALA A 562 -11.00 17.22 -19.59
CA ALA A 562 -9.95 16.33 -19.11
C ALA A 562 -9.70 16.52 -17.61
N LEU A 563 -9.54 17.76 -17.13
CA LEU A 563 -9.37 18.03 -15.69
C LEU A 563 -10.57 17.55 -14.86
N LYS A 564 -11.80 17.66 -15.38
CA LYS A 564 -13.00 17.16 -14.70
C LYS A 564 -12.95 15.65 -14.41
N LEU A 565 -12.23 14.86 -15.21
CA LEU A 565 -12.05 13.41 -15.00
C LEU A 565 -11.36 13.08 -13.67
N VAL A 566 -10.60 14.02 -13.10
CA VAL A 566 -9.83 13.83 -11.86
C VAL A 566 -10.17 14.88 -10.80
N THR A 567 -11.30 15.58 -10.94
CA THR A 567 -11.78 16.60 -10.00
C THR A 567 -13.31 16.48 -9.81
N LEU A 568 -14.09 17.19 -10.62
CA LEU A 568 -15.54 17.30 -10.46
C LEU A 568 -16.29 15.97 -10.68
N ASN A 569 -15.87 15.16 -11.65
CA ASN A 569 -16.57 13.92 -11.97
C ASN A 569 -16.42 12.86 -10.87
N PRO A 570 -15.22 12.57 -10.32
CA PRO A 570 -15.12 11.70 -9.16
C PRO A 570 -15.85 12.28 -7.94
N ALA A 571 -15.88 13.61 -7.74
CA ALA A 571 -16.70 14.21 -6.68
C ALA A 571 -18.20 13.90 -6.84
N LYS A 572 -18.73 13.97 -8.06
CA LYS A 572 -20.13 13.61 -8.38
C LYS A 572 -20.41 12.12 -8.16
N GLN A 573 -19.49 11.25 -8.56
CA GLN A 573 -19.59 9.81 -8.37
C GLN A 573 -19.66 9.43 -6.89
N LEU A 574 -18.91 10.14 -6.04
CA LEU A 574 -18.90 9.98 -4.59
C LEU A 574 -19.99 10.82 -3.88
N ARG A 575 -20.73 11.65 -4.63
CA ARG A 575 -21.77 12.57 -4.12
C ARG A 575 -21.26 13.57 -3.08
N ILE A 576 -20.02 14.02 -3.26
CA ILE A 576 -19.36 15.06 -2.46
C ILE A 576 -19.15 16.35 -3.26
N ASP A 577 -19.72 16.46 -4.46
CA ASP A 577 -19.57 17.57 -5.38
C ASP A 577 -20.19 18.88 -4.89
N THR A 578 -21.08 18.83 -3.90
CA THR A 578 -21.57 20.03 -3.19
C THR A 578 -20.51 20.66 -2.30
N ARG A 579 -19.47 19.90 -1.94
CA ARG A 579 -18.40 20.30 -1.03
C ARG A 579 -17.08 20.55 -1.73
N THR A 580 -16.72 19.77 -2.75
CA THR A 580 -15.40 19.83 -3.40
C THR A 580 -15.47 19.46 -4.89
N GLY A 581 -14.33 19.46 -5.59
CA GLY A 581 -14.21 19.07 -7.01
C GLY A 581 -14.37 20.20 -8.04
N SER A 582 -14.73 21.40 -7.59
CA SER A 582 -14.68 22.65 -8.39
C SER A 582 -14.35 23.83 -7.47
N LEU A 583 -13.84 24.92 -8.05
CA LEU A 583 -13.62 26.18 -7.32
C LEU A 583 -14.85 27.06 -7.49
N GLU A 584 -15.76 27.00 -6.51
CA GLU A 584 -17.00 27.78 -6.49
C GLU A 584 -17.25 28.30 -5.07
N THR A 585 -17.83 29.49 -4.95
CA THR A 585 -18.16 30.09 -3.65
C THR A 585 -18.97 29.11 -2.77
N GLY A 586 -18.56 29.00 -1.50
CA GLY A 586 -19.17 28.14 -0.50
C GLY A 586 -18.62 26.71 -0.43
N LYS A 587 -17.88 26.26 -1.45
CA LYS A 587 -17.18 24.96 -1.42
C LYS A 587 -15.96 25.00 -0.50
N ASP A 588 -15.53 23.82 -0.08
CA ASP A 588 -14.30 23.61 0.67
C ASP A 588 -13.13 24.16 -0.16
N ALA A 589 -12.20 24.85 0.51
CA ALA A 589 -11.00 25.37 -0.12
C ALA A 589 -9.96 24.26 -0.31
N ASP A 590 -10.31 23.30 -1.19
CA ASP A 590 -9.45 22.22 -1.65
C ASP A 590 -8.90 22.59 -3.05
N PHE A 591 -7.66 23.06 -3.12
CA PHE A 591 -7.08 23.57 -4.37
C PHE A 591 -5.58 23.28 -4.49
N VAL A 592 -5.09 23.36 -5.71
CA VAL A 592 -3.68 23.12 -6.06
C VAL A 592 -3.12 24.32 -6.80
N ILE A 593 -1.92 24.73 -6.42
CA ILE A 593 -1.15 25.76 -7.11
C ILE A 593 -0.11 25.07 -7.99
N TRP A 594 -0.17 25.31 -9.30
CA TRP A 594 0.76 24.76 -10.29
C TRP A 594 1.67 25.86 -10.84
N ASN A 595 2.93 25.51 -11.11
CA ASN A 595 3.89 26.41 -11.74
C ASN A 595 3.66 26.67 -13.25
N GLY A 596 2.62 26.05 -13.83
CA GLY A 596 2.30 26.06 -15.25
C GLY A 596 0.97 25.36 -15.51
N GLU A 597 0.61 25.16 -16.77
CA GLU A 597 -0.67 24.55 -17.15
C GLU A 597 -0.80 23.13 -16.57
N PRO A 598 -1.89 22.81 -15.83
CA PRO A 598 -1.95 21.61 -14.98
C PRO A 598 -1.89 20.27 -15.75
N LEU A 599 -2.28 20.25 -17.02
CA LEU A 599 -2.24 19.06 -17.88
C LEU A 599 -0.93 18.89 -18.67
N SER A 600 0.02 19.81 -18.51
CA SER A 600 1.35 19.71 -19.12
C SER A 600 2.25 18.76 -18.33
N ALA A 601 3.00 17.91 -19.05
CA ALA A 601 3.99 17.01 -18.44
C ALA A 601 5.17 17.76 -17.78
N PHE A 602 5.38 19.05 -18.10
CA PHE A 602 6.42 19.88 -17.49
C PHE A 602 5.96 20.57 -16.20
N SER A 603 4.66 20.63 -15.97
CA SER A 603 4.09 21.31 -14.80
C SER A 603 4.29 20.48 -13.53
N ARG A 604 4.45 21.21 -12.43
CA ARG A 604 4.66 20.66 -11.09
C ARG A 604 3.71 21.35 -10.13
N CYS A 605 3.10 20.57 -9.26
CA CYS A 605 2.38 21.09 -8.10
C CYS A 605 3.38 21.81 -7.18
N GLU A 606 3.14 23.09 -6.91
CA GLU A 606 3.89 23.89 -5.94
C GLU A 606 3.31 23.74 -4.54
N GLU A 607 1.98 23.80 -4.42
CA GLU A 607 1.28 23.72 -3.15
C GLU A 607 -0.05 23.00 -3.28
N THR A 608 -0.42 22.24 -2.25
CA THR A 608 -1.73 21.58 -2.13
C THR A 608 -2.39 22.01 -0.84
N TRP A 609 -3.62 22.52 -0.98
CA TRP A 609 -4.42 23.08 0.09
C TRP A 609 -5.69 22.23 0.27
N ILE A 610 -6.02 21.94 1.53
CA ILE A 610 -7.20 21.15 1.92
C ILE A 610 -7.89 21.90 3.05
N ASP A 611 -9.20 22.14 2.91
CA ASP A 611 -9.97 22.92 3.89
C ASP A 611 -9.30 24.27 4.22
N GLY A 612 -8.65 24.92 3.23
CA GLY A 612 -7.93 26.19 3.40
C GLY A 612 -6.62 26.10 4.19
N VAL A 613 -6.12 24.89 4.44
CA VAL A 613 -4.83 24.64 5.11
C VAL A 613 -3.82 24.13 4.09
N ARG A 614 -2.62 24.73 4.03
CA ARG A 614 -1.54 24.26 3.16
C ARG A 614 -0.95 22.96 3.71
N ARG A 615 -1.32 21.82 3.11
CA ARG A 615 -0.85 20.49 3.53
C ARG A 615 0.51 20.14 2.90
N TYR A 616 0.77 20.64 1.69
CA TYR A 616 2.03 20.44 0.98
C TYR A 616 2.58 21.74 0.40
N SER A 617 3.91 21.88 0.42
CA SER A 617 4.66 22.91 -0.30
C SER A 617 5.96 22.32 -0.81
N ARG A 618 6.25 22.52 -2.10
CA ARG A 618 7.50 22.06 -2.73
C ARG A 618 8.74 22.75 -2.16
N THR A 619 8.60 23.98 -1.68
CA THR A 619 9.68 24.71 -1.02
C THR A 619 9.98 24.09 0.34
N GLU A 620 8.96 23.86 1.17
CA GLU A 620 9.09 23.19 2.47
C GLU A 620 9.68 21.78 2.30
N GLU A 621 9.20 21.02 1.31
CA GLU A 621 9.74 19.69 0.96
C GLU A 621 11.24 19.75 0.63
N SER A 622 11.67 20.73 -0.17
CA SER A 622 13.07 20.88 -0.55
C SER A 622 13.96 21.16 0.67
N GLU A 623 13.48 21.95 1.62
CA GLU A 623 14.16 22.21 2.89
C GLU A 623 14.21 20.97 3.79
N MET A 624 13.11 20.22 3.88
CA MET A 624 13.07 18.94 4.61
C MET A 624 14.04 17.94 4.00
N ASN A 625 14.06 17.78 2.68
CA ASN A 625 14.99 16.92 1.96
C ASN A 625 16.46 17.29 2.23
N ALA A 626 16.79 18.58 2.23
CA ALA A 626 18.14 19.03 2.54
C ALA A 626 18.55 18.66 3.99
N LYS A 627 17.63 18.81 4.96
CA LYS A 627 17.85 18.40 6.36
C LYS A 627 18.05 16.88 6.45
N VAL A 628 17.19 16.10 5.79
CA VAL A 628 17.27 14.63 5.75
C VAL A 628 18.59 14.15 5.17
N LEU A 629 19.01 14.69 4.02
CA LEU A 629 20.28 14.34 3.39
C LEU A 629 21.47 14.64 4.29
N LYS A 630 21.45 15.79 4.99
CA LYS A 630 22.48 16.15 5.96
C LYS A 630 22.50 15.16 7.13
N SER A 631 21.37 14.90 7.76
CA SER A 631 21.26 13.95 8.87
C SER A 631 21.68 12.54 8.46
N ARG A 632 21.32 12.09 7.25
CA ARG A 632 21.76 10.80 6.70
C ARG A 632 23.28 10.76 6.56
N GLY A 633 23.90 11.82 6.04
CA GLY A 633 25.36 11.92 5.93
C GLY A 633 26.06 11.86 7.29
N GLU A 634 25.53 12.54 8.30
CA GLU A 634 26.03 12.51 9.68
C GLU A 634 25.93 11.11 10.29
N LEU A 635 24.80 10.43 10.11
CA LEU A 635 24.60 9.05 10.60
C LEU A 635 25.52 8.05 9.90
N LEU A 636 25.69 8.16 8.58
CA LEU A 636 26.62 7.32 7.84
C LEU A 636 28.07 7.56 8.25
N ALA A 637 28.45 8.81 8.55
CA ALA A 637 29.78 9.14 9.05
C ALA A 637 30.03 8.57 10.45
N LYS A 638 29.04 8.64 11.36
CA LYS A 638 29.10 7.97 12.66
C LYS A 638 29.19 6.46 12.52
N ALA A 639 28.38 5.88 11.64
CA ALA A 639 28.40 4.44 11.39
C ALA A 639 29.73 4.00 10.76
N SER A 640 30.35 4.83 9.93
CA SER A 640 31.63 4.49 9.29
C SER A 640 32.85 4.78 10.18
N ALA A 641 32.65 5.36 11.38
CA ALA A 641 33.76 5.61 12.29
C ALA A 641 34.23 4.27 12.88
N PRO A 642 35.52 3.90 12.73
CA PRO A 642 36.05 2.69 13.35
C PRO A 642 35.87 2.82 14.87
N ASP A 643 35.21 1.82 15.45
CA ASP A 643 34.95 1.71 16.88
C ASP A 643 36.17 2.16 17.70
N ALA A 644 35.91 2.89 18.78
CA ALA A 644 36.80 3.03 19.94
C ALA A 644 36.98 1.68 20.69
N ARG A 645 37.16 0.58 19.94
CA ARG A 645 37.48 -0.78 20.37
C ARG A 645 38.77 -1.21 19.65
N GLY A 646 39.88 -0.66 20.11
CA GLY A 646 41.19 -1.00 19.56
C GLY A 646 42.31 -0.19 20.19
N GLY A 647 42.55 -0.36 21.49
CA GLY A 647 43.64 0.38 22.16
C GLY A 647 43.99 -0.14 23.54
N ALA A 648 44.54 -1.36 23.62
CA ALA A 648 45.69 -1.70 24.46
C ALA A 648 45.91 -3.22 24.47
N ALA A 649 46.72 -3.72 23.54
CA ALA A 649 47.46 -4.96 23.71
C ALA A 649 48.95 -4.63 23.61
N GLY A 650 49.72 -4.98 24.64
CA GLY A 650 51.18 -4.97 24.64
C GLY A 650 51.84 -4.03 25.64
N ASP A 651 51.98 -4.48 26.90
CA ASP A 651 53.29 -4.92 27.41
C ASP A 651 53.18 -5.32 28.88
N GLY A 652 53.47 -6.60 29.16
CA GLY A 652 53.80 -7.06 30.52
C GLY A 652 55.31 -6.90 30.75
N PRO A 653 55.72 -6.68 32.01
CA PRO A 653 56.38 -7.82 32.65
C PRO A 653 56.01 -8.00 34.13
N GLY A 654 55.77 -9.26 34.50
CA GLY A 654 56.39 -9.90 35.67
C GLY A 654 55.97 -9.49 37.09
N GLY A 655 55.34 -10.43 37.80
CA GLY A 655 55.55 -10.61 39.25
C GLY A 655 54.28 -10.56 40.11
N GLY A 656 53.77 -11.73 40.51
CA GLY A 656 53.07 -11.86 41.80
C GLY A 656 54.08 -11.90 42.96
N PRO A 657 53.67 -12.09 44.24
CA PRO A 657 52.34 -12.43 44.74
C PRO A 657 51.85 -11.63 45.98
N GLY A 658 50.55 -11.73 46.28
CA GLY A 658 50.06 -11.78 47.66
C GLY A 658 49.36 -10.55 48.25
N GLY A 659 48.39 -10.82 49.12
CA GLY A 659 47.92 -9.88 50.16
C GLY A 659 46.54 -9.28 49.89
N GLY A 660 45.54 -9.77 50.62
CA GLY A 660 44.17 -9.27 50.55
C GLY A 660 43.95 -7.89 51.18
N GLY A 661 42.76 -7.34 50.94
CA GLY A 661 42.19 -6.23 51.71
C GLY A 661 41.66 -5.07 50.87
N GLY A 662 40.34 -4.90 50.88
CA GLY A 662 39.68 -3.58 50.79
C GLY A 662 39.54 -2.92 49.41
N ALA A 663 38.46 -3.23 48.69
CA ALA A 663 38.01 -2.39 47.57
C ALA A 663 37.10 -1.26 48.07
N GLY A 664 37.68 -0.08 48.26
CA GLY A 664 36.94 1.19 48.29
C GLY A 664 36.38 1.49 46.89
N ARG A 665 35.06 1.62 46.78
CA ARG A 665 34.39 2.07 45.55
C ARG A 665 34.62 3.56 45.33
N MET A 666 35.39 3.93 44.31
CA MET A 666 35.28 5.26 43.69
C MET A 666 34.03 5.33 42.81
N ARG A 667 33.27 6.41 42.98
CA ARG A 667 32.11 6.79 42.18
C ARG A 667 32.53 7.21 40.76
N GLY A 668 31.95 6.57 39.74
CA GLY A 668 31.76 7.14 38.40
C GLY A 668 30.31 7.60 38.24
N GLY A 669 30.11 8.84 37.79
CA GLY A 669 28.80 9.49 37.71
C GLY A 669 27.82 8.79 36.75
N ARG A 670 26.55 8.73 37.15
CA ARG A 670 25.46 8.35 36.24
C ARG A 670 25.17 9.54 35.33
N GLY A 671 25.43 9.39 34.03
CA GLY A 671 24.94 10.32 33.01
C GLY A 671 23.42 10.36 32.98
N ARG A 672 22.87 11.45 32.45
CA ARG A 672 21.43 11.64 32.21
C ARG A 672 20.91 10.49 31.33
N PRO A 673 19.75 9.88 31.62
CA PRO A 673 19.15 8.93 30.70
C PRO A 673 18.83 9.63 29.37
N PRO A 674 19.06 8.97 28.22
CA PRO A 674 18.81 9.57 26.91
C PRO A 674 17.33 9.96 26.78
N SER A 675 17.09 11.11 26.16
CA SER A 675 15.75 11.59 25.78
C SER A 675 15.05 10.59 24.86
N LEU A 676 13.73 10.73 24.68
CA LEU A 676 13.00 9.90 23.71
C LEU A 676 13.56 10.09 22.29
N LEU A 677 13.86 11.31 21.88
CA LEU A 677 14.47 11.61 20.58
C LEU A 677 15.85 10.96 20.43
N GLU A 678 16.70 11.03 21.46
CA GLU A 678 18.01 10.35 21.44
C GLU A 678 17.84 8.83 21.34
N ARG A 679 16.90 8.23 22.10
CA ARG A 679 16.62 6.79 22.00
C ARG A 679 16.08 6.37 20.64
N MET A 680 15.22 7.19 20.01
CA MET A 680 14.72 6.90 18.66
C MET A 680 15.82 7.04 17.59
N ILE A 681 16.76 7.97 17.78
CA ILE A 681 17.96 8.08 16.94
C ILE A 681 18.84 6.84 17.15
N ASP A 682 19.05 6.41 18.39
CA ASP A 682 19.83 5.21 18.73
C ASP A 682 19.18 3.94 18.15
N GLU A 683 17.85 3.77 18.27
CA GLU A 683 17.10 2.66 17.69
C GLU A 683 17.14 2.66 16.15
N ARG A 684 17.12 3.85 15.52
CA ARG A 684 17.33 3.98 14.08
C ARG A 684 18.76 3.63 13.68
N GLU A 685 19.76 4.08 14.44
CA GLU A 685 21.16 3.71 14.24
C GLU A 685 21.31 2.18 14.34
N ASP A 686 20.73 1.55 15.36
CA ASP A 686 20.73 0.09 15.55
C ASP A 686 20.04 -0.66 14.39
N ALA A 687 18.92 -0.16 13.88
CA ALA A 687 18.22 -0.76 12.74
C ALA A 687 19.04 -0.68 11.44
N ILE A 688 19.76 0.42 11.21
CA ILE A 688 20.68 0.58 10.08
C ILE A 688 21.86 -0.40 10.23
N TRP A 689 22.41 -0.51 11.43
CA TRP A 689 23.50 -1.43 11.74
C TRP A 689 23.13 -2.89 11.54
N LEU A 690 21.92 -3.28 11.95
CA LEU A 690 21.41 -4.63 11.76
C LEU A 690 21.29 -5.00 10.27
N ARG A 691 20.96 -4.02 9.41
CA ARG A 691 20.86 -4.21 7.95
C ARG A 691 22.23 -4.31 7.29
N ILE A 692 23.17 -3.47 7.70
CA ILE A 692 24.58 -3.56 7.25
C ILE A 692 25.17 -4.92 7.65
N ALA A 693 24.91 -5.38 8.87
CA ALA A 693 25.33 -6.70 9.34
C ALA A 693 24.70 -7.87 8.56
N ARG A 694 23.56 -7.63 7.88
CA ARG A 694 22.87 -8.58 6.99
C ARG A 694 23.27 -8.45 5.52
N GLY A 695 24.26 -7.62 5.19
CA GLY A 695 24.76 -7.42 3.82
C GLY A 695 23.82 -6.62 2.91
N LEU A 696 22.85 -5.90 3.48
CA LEU A 696 21.95 -5.03 2.73
C LEU A 696 22.60 -3.66 2.50
N ASP A 697 22.48 -3.12 1.29
CA ASP A 697 23.03 -1.81 0.93
C ASP A 697 22.31 -0.66 1.68
N PRO A 698 22.99 0.07 2.58
CA PRO A 698 22.40 1.21 3.30
C PRO A 698 22.05 2.40 2.38
N ILE A 699 22.53 2.42 1.13
CA ILE A 699 22.16 3.43 0.13
C ILE A 699 20.75 3.19 -0.42
N ALA A 700 20.31 1.93 -0.51
CA ALA A 700 19.00 1.55 -1.05
C ALA A 700 17.80 1.79 -0.10
N THR A 701 18.04 2.34 1.10
CA THR A 701 17.00 2.59 2.11
C THR A 701 16.05 3.71 1.67
N GLN A 702 14.74 3.44 1.64
CA GLN A 702 13.70 4.45 1.38
C GLN A 702 13.15 5.04 2.70
N PRO A 703 12.63 6.28 2.70
CA PRO A 703 11.84 6.78 3.83
C PRO A 703 10.64 5.84 4.08
N GLY A 704 10.53 5.28 5.30
CA GLY A 704 9.56 4.22 5.65
C GLY A 704 10.18 2.88 6.05
N ASP A 705 11.48 2.70 5.81
CA ASP A 705 12.25 1.50 6.20
C ASP A 705 12.65 1.43 7.69
N CYS A 706 12.06 2.28 8.54
CA CYS A 706 12.41 2.45 9.97
C CYS A 706 12.08 1.24 10.87
N GLY A 707 11.80 0.06 10.31
CA GLY A 707 11.54 -1.15 11.09
C GLY A 707 10.12 -1.25 11.65
N CYS A 708 9.26 -0.24 11.48
CA CYS A 708 7.86 -0.30 11.89
C CYS A 708 7.04 -1.30 11.05
N SER A 709 7.48 -1.63 9.83
CA SER A 709 6.89 -2.68 8.99
C SER A 709 7.39 -4.10 9.32
N VAL A 710 8.43 -4.25 10.16
CA VAL A 710 9.07 -5.55 10.44
C VAL A 710 8.47 -6.23 11.68
N ILE A 711 7.60 -5.54 12.43
CA ILE A 711 6.95 -6.11 13.64
C ILE A 711 5.78 -7.04 13.28
N ASN A 712 5.22 -6.97 12.06
CA ASN A 712 4.07 -7.80 11.66
C ASN A 712 4.41 -9.22 11.15
N ASP A 713 5.67 -9.53 10.87
CA ASP A 713 6.08 -10.87 10.38
C ASP A 713 6.78 -11.74 11.44
N ALA A 714 6.77 -11.32 12.72
CA ALA A 714 7.40 -12.04 13.81
C ALA A 714 6.44 -12.32 14.99
N VAL A 715 5.32 -12.99 14.71
CA VAL A 715 4.65 -13.81 15.73
C VAL A 715 4.63 -15.26 15.23
N PRO A 716 5.51 -16.13 15.75
CA PRO A 716 5.38 -17.56 15.53
C PRO A 716 4.05 -18.02 16.13
N THR A 717 3.15 -18.54 15.29
CA THR A 717 1.99 -19.31 15.74
C THR A 717 2.48 -20.53 16.52
N ALA A 718 2.45 -20.45 17.84
CA ALA A 718 2.67 -21.61 18.70
C ALA A 718 1.42 -22.51 18.63
N ASP A 719 1.62 -23.71 18.08
CA ASP A 719 0.84 -24.94 18.22
C ASP A 719 -0.55 -24.84 18.89
N ALA A 720 -1.58 -24.58 18.07
CA ALA A 720 -2.96 -24.92 18.40
C ALA A 720 -3.23 -26.39 18.00
N ASN A 721 -2.68 -27.32 18.78
CA ASN A 721 -3.17 -28.70 18.88
C ASN A 721 -2.86 -29.23 20.29
N LYS A 722 -3.65 -28.75 21.26
CA LYS A 722 -3.95 -29.41 22.54
C LYS A 722 -5.12 -28.72 23.24
#